data_AF-A0A1H8SLQ6-F1
#
_entry.id   AF-A0A1H8SLQ6-F1
#
_cell.length_a   1.000
_cell.length_b   1.000
_cell.length_c   1.000
_cell.angle_alpha   90.00
_cell.angle_beta   90.00
_cell.angle_gamma   90.00
#
_symmetry.space_group_name_H-M   'P 1'
#
loop_
_entity.id
_entity.type
_entity.pdbx_description
1 polymer ?
#
loop_
_entity_poly.entity_id
_entity_poly.type
_entity_poly.pdbx_seq_one_letter_code
_entity_poly.pdbx_strand_id
1 'polypeptide(L)'
;MSSIHAVTLKSIAKSIYEDWSLDDWLQWPPDAFALFGTIINKTGLYKLCLLDPDWWNTDDWHDVIDDLSNLWVKSASNLLLGKKDYTALKDKEPFKAHFIEIQKDWDRKKAFDINHFRVLSNLYKANPTQEQEDAKKLAKALLYVYIVADVSCAGLGFLGQPLDKDDFSHRIFMSVANLLLNNTGSLSTINKFHGLVLPKMRTPQSGMVSRSLTHHLTFHTTEVEVIWRTFPKLEEGNQSLNILAVPYPYHIDPTDFEIVPDNHQYVRYFRGNILGKGNDDIFLSRLVKKVVQYAKEQNDIDILVLPETALSEKQYQNMLEKFVKAFEEEKKCKRLPIIVVGIMKKNSKTTGYPGVDETFHNEARMGAFFAGTWYTTTQRKHHRWQLNTSQIEQYQLESHLDVNRLWFEYSSIAQRRLTILAPNGWLAMTTLICEDLARQEPVSEVIQGIGPTLLMALLSDGPQLPNRWSARYANILADDPGTAVLSLTSSGMANRSVIPPDAVVTDTGLVVGLWKDVIGGLTKLPLEETNHALFFTVSSTFKNEYTLDGRSDGGFASVFQLDKASIRQVAFDEYASAPLDTIDLNSDLGSHEDDWYNIRELSALQFAVDGLLDIWGDNPKLDKAKYNSNPLKDKKESAELILTLLKGEDPAKTPSRKFRERIILNITEAWKDPALLGIGASAGIDSLTKMGPAIKILEKIIAIDIDKPFNDAASLYINLVNRCKEMLNDQKRNLTGDQTLMSILYNLYNRVSNWQTSRDDGFEISGLTESLAKGIKQEINDIILL
;
A
#
# COMPACT_ATOMS: atom_id res chain seq x y z
N MET A 1 -31.26 -22.06 -21.87
CA MET A 1 -31.74 -23.30 -21.18
C MET A 1 -31.52 -23.17 -19.66
N SER A 2 -32.49 -23.51 -18.78
CA SER A 2 -32.20 -23.59 -17.32
C SER A 2 -31.77 -25.00 -16.97
N SER A 3 -30.48 -25.17 -16.77
CA SER A 3 -29.94 -26.32 -16.05
C SER A 3 -30.50 -26.32 -14.61
N ILE A 4 -30.70 -27.51 -14.03
CA ILE A 4 -30.96 -27.69 -12.58
C ILE A 4 -29.77 -27.13 -11.74
N HIS A 5 -28.64 -26.86 -12.40
CA HIS A 5 -27.42 -26.25 -11.86
C HIS A 5 -27.13 -24.85 -12.43
N ALA A 6 -28.13 -24.11 -12.92
CA ALA A 6 -27.92 -22.78 -13.47
C ALA A 6 -27.30 -21.83 -12.43
N VAL A 7 -26.12 -21.28 -12.72
CA VAL A 7 -25.46 -20.29 -11.86
C VAL A 7 -25.96 -18.92 -12.32
N THR A 8 -26.70 -18.23 -11.45
CA THR A 8 -27.33 -16.94 -11.75
C THR A 8 -26.65 -15.83 -10.96
N LEU A 9 -26.77 -14.57 -11.40
CA LEU A 9 -26.32 -13.39 -10.64
C LEU A 9 -26.81 -13.44 -9.18
N LYS A 10 -28.11 -13.69 -9.01
CA LYS A 10 -28.74 -13.77 -7.69
C LYS A 10 -28.18 -14.90 -6.84
N SER A 11 -27.90 -16.07 -7.43
CA SER A 11 -27.31 -17.19 -6.68
C SER A 11 -25.89 -16.89 -6.18
N ILE A 12 -25.07 -16.19 -6.97
CA ILE A 12 -23.73 -15.75 -6.56
C ILE A 12 -23.82 -14.71 -5.47
N ALA A 13 -24.64 -13.67 -5.65
CA ALA A 13 -24.84 -12.64 -4.66
C ALA A 13 -25.29 -13.22 -3.31
N LYS A 14 -26.26 -14.15 -3.34
CA LYS A 14 -26.74 -14.85 -2.14
C LYS A 14 -25.73 -15.80 -1.51
N SER A 15 -24.77 -16.32 -2.29
CA SER A 15 -23.67 -17.13 -1.74
C SER A 15 -22.64 -16.31 -0.97
N ILE A 16 -22.60 -14.99 -1.19
CA ILE A 16 -21.75 -14.05 -0.46
C ILE A 16 -22.54 -13.45 0.72
N TYR A 17 -23.75 -12.94 0.46
CA TYR A 17 -24.68 -12.46 1.48
C TYR A 17 -26.12 -12.88 1.14
N GLU A 18 -26.67 -13.81 1.91
CA GLU A 18 -28.00 -14.37 1.67
C GLU A 18 -29.11 -13.30 1.78
N ASP A 19 -28.96 -12.38 2.72
CA ASP A 19 -29.97 -11.37 3.08
C ASP A 19 -29.92 -10.09 2.24
N TRP A 20 -28.92 -9.93 1.37
CA TRP A 20 -28.78 -8.71 0.58
C TRP A 20 -29.69 -8.71 -0.65
N SER A 21 -30.37 -7.60 -0.83
CA SER A 21 -31.05 -7.27 -2.08
C SER A 21 -30.04 -6.72 -3.11
N LEU A 22 -30.46 -6.62 -4.37
CA LEU A 22 -29.64 -5.97 -5.40
C LEU A 22 -29.31 -4.51 -5.04
N ASP A 23 -30.22 -3.82 -4.36
CA ASP A 23 -30.00 -2.44 -3.90
C ASP A 23 -28.92 -2.36 -2.83
N ASP A 24 -28.78 -3.37 -1.96
CA ASP A 24 -27.75 -3.39 -0.92
C ASP A 24 -26.33 -3.46 -1.51
N TRP A 25 -26.17 -4.17 -2.63
CA TRP A 25 -24.92 -4.23 -3.38
C TRP A 25 -24.53 -2.88 -4.02
N LEU A 26 -25.50 -2.03 -4.34
CA LEU A 26 -25.27 -0.72 -4.96
C LEU A 26 -25.10 0.42 -3.94
N GLN A 27 -25.22 0.17 -2.64
CA GLN A 27 -24.99 1.19 -1.61
C GLN A 27 -23.52 1.64 -1.55
N TRP A 28 -22.61 0.77 -1.99
CA TRP A 28 -21.16 0.99 -1.93
C TRP A 28 -20.49 0.51 -3.22
N PRO A 29 -19.86 1.41 -4.01
CA PRO A 29 -19.23 1.03 -5.27
C PRO A 29 -18.24 -0.14 -5.14
N PRO A 30 -17.36 -0.21 -4.12
CA PRO A 30 -16.48 -1.37 -3.92
C PRO A 30 -17.22 -2.72 -3.73
N ASP A 31 -18.40 -2.74 -3.12
CA ASP A 31 -19.18 -3.98 -2.95
C ASP A 31 -19.76 -4.44 -4.29
N ALA A 32 -20.32 -3.52 -5.08
CA ALA A 32 -20.79 -3.78 -6.43
C ALA A 32 -19.63 -4.27 -7.32
N PHE A 33 -18.48 -3.60 -7.23
CA PHE A 33 -17.26 -3.98 -7.94
C PHE A 33 -16.84 -5.41 -7.62
N ALA A 34 -16.89 -5.83 -6.35
CA ALA A 34 -16.56 -7.20 -5.95
C ALA A 34 -17.54 -8.25 -6.51
N LEU A 35 -18.86 -7.98 -6.45
CA LEU A 35 -19.88 -8.88 -6.97
C LEU A 35 -19.73 -9.08 -8.49
N PHE A 36 -19.65 -7.98 -9.24
CA PHE A 36 -19.54 -8.05 -10.70
C PHE A 36 -18.16 -8.52 -11.14
N GLY A 37 -17.10 -8.15 -10.41
CA GLY A 37 -15.73 -8.67 -10.60
C GLY A 37 -15.65 -10.19 -10.44
N THR A 38 -16.37 -10.77 -9.48
CA THR A 38 -16.49 -12.23 -9.32
C THR A 38 -17.05 -12.88 -10.59
N ILE A 39 -18.06 -12.28 -11.21
CA ILE A 39 -18.68 -12.78 -12.43
C ILE A 39 -17.73 -12.60 -13.61
N ILE A 40 -17.16 -11.40 -13.77
CA ILE A 40 -16.26 -11.05 -14.88
C ILE A 40 -15.02 -11.95 -14.88
N ASN A 41 -14.37 -12.16 -13.73
CA ASN A 41 -13.18 -13.02 -13.60
C ASN A 41 -13.50 -14.49 -13.90
N LYS A 42 -14.65 -15.01 -13.44
CA LYS A 42 -15.04 -16.42 -13.69
C LYS A 42 -15.52 -16.70 -15.11
N THR A 43 -16.07 -15.69 -15.79
CA THR A 43 -16.69 -15.86 -17.12
C THR A 43 -15.85 -15.32 -18.28
N GLY A 44 -14.89 -14.43 -18.02
CA GLY A 44 -14.14 -13.71 -19.05
C GLY A 44 -14.99 -12.66 -19.78
N LEU A 45 -16.01 -12.11 -19.11
CA LEU A 45 -16.99 -11.18 -19.68
C LEU A 45 -16.36 -9.92 -20.29
N TYR A 46 -15.22 -9.48 -19.75
CA TYR A 46 -14.48 -8.29 -20.20
C TYR A 46 -14.17 -8.27 -21.70
N LYS A 47 -14.04 -9.44 -22.33
CA LYS A 47 -13.81 -9.56 -23.78
C LYS A 47 -14.93 -8.93 -24.61
N LEU A 48 -16.14 -8.78 -24.05
CA LEU A 48 -17.26 -8.15 -24.75
C LEU A 48 -16.97 -6.70 -25.13
N CYS A 49 -16.18 -5.95 -24.34
CA CYS A 49 -15.81 -4.58 -24.69
C CYS A 49 -15.12 -4.50 -26.06
N LEU A 50 -14.39 -5.55 -26.45
CA LEU A 50 -13.68 -5.56 -27.73
C LEU A 50 -14.52 -6.12 -28.88
N LEU A 51 -15.41 -7.06 -28.57
CA LEU A 51 -16.21 -7.72 -29.59
C LEU A 51 -17.39 -6.85 -30.07
N ASP A 52 -17.84 -5.93 -29.22
CA ASP A 52 -18.86 -4.93 -29.53
C ASP A 52 -18.45 -3.62 -28.85
N PRO A 53 -17.66 -2.78 -29.55
CA PRO A 53 -17.24 -1.49 -29.03
C PRO A 53 -18.35 -0.43 -29.09
N ASP A 54 -19.40 -0.63 -29.89
CA ASP A 54 -20.40 0.41 -30.23
C ASP A 54 -21.18 0.94 -29.02
N TRP A 55 -21.23 0.21 -27.89
CA TRP A 55 -21.95 0.66 -26.69
C TRP A 55 -21.15 1.55 -25.74
N TRP A 56 -19.82 1.57 -25.86
CA TRP A 56 -18.95 2.44 -25.06
C TRP A 56 -18.13 3.40 -25.94
N ASN A 57 -17.96 3.11 -27.23
CA ASN A 57 -17.21 3.96 -28.14
C ASN A 57 -18.09 5.13 -28.64
N THR A 58 -18.51 5.98 -27.72
CA THR A 58 -19.24 7.23 -27.97
C THR A 58 -18.39 8.43 -27.57
N ASP A 59 -18.60 9.58 -28.21
CA ASP A 59 -17.81 10.79 -27.95
C ASP A 59 -17.94 11.31 -26.51
N ASP A 60 -19.05 10.97 -25.83
CA ASP A 60 -19.39 11.39 -24.46
C ASP A 60 -19.13 10.30 -23.39
N TRP A 61 -18.55 9.15 -23.77
CA TRP A 61 -18.40 8.00 -22.87
C TRP A 61 -17.71 8.36 -21.54
N HIS A 62 -16.62 9.12 -21.59
CA HIS A 62 -15.84 9.47 -20.40
C HIS A 62 -16.65 10.39 -19.49
N ASP A 63 -17.21 11.47 -20.06
CA ASP A 63 -18.03 12.44 -19.33
C ASP A 63 -19.26 11.79 -18.68
N VAL A 64 -19.94 10.88 -19.38
CA VAL A 64 -21.12 10.18 -18.87
C VAL A 64 -20.75 9.28 -17.69
N ILE A 65 -19.61 8.57 -17.76
CA ILE A 65 -19.16 7.70 -16.67
C ILE A 65 -18.74 8.55 -15.46
N ASP A 66 -18.05 9.67 -15.67
CA ASP A 66 -17.65 10.59 -14.60
C ASP A 66 -18.86 11.24 -13.91
N ASP A 67 -19.86 11.68 -14.67
CA ASP A 67 -21.12 12.21 -14.11
C ASP A 67 -21.83 11.19 -13.22
N LEU A 68 -21.90 9.93 -13.67
CA LEU A 68 -22.53 8.85 -12.91
C LEU A 68 -21.70 8.44 -11.70
N SER A 69 -20.37 8.45 -11.82
CA SER A 69 -19.48 8.10 -10.73
C SER A 69 -19.61 9.11 -9.59
N ASN A 70 -19.66 10.41 -9.93
CA ASN A 70 -19.88 11.50 -8.99
C ASN A 70 -21.24 11.36 -8.27
N LEU A 71 -22.28 10.99 -9.02
CA LEU A 71 -23.61 10.76 -8.47
C LEU A 71 -23.67 9.55 -7.53
N TRP A 72 -22.91 8.49 -7.82
CA TRP A 72 -22.83 7.32 -6.94
C TRP A 72 -22.11 7.67 -5.64
N VAL A 73 -20.97 8.36 -5.72
CA VAL A 73 -20.23 8.83 -4.55
C VAL A 73 -21.10 9.73 -3.67
N LYS A 74 -21.85 10.65 -4.27
CA LYS A 74 -22.84 11.48 -3.56
C LYS A 74 -23.90 10.65 -2.85
N SER A 75 -24.45 9.64 -3.52
CA SER A 75 -25.45 8.74 -2.94
C SER A 75 -24.87 7.94 -1.76
N ALA A 76 -23.66 7.39 -1.90
CA ALA A 76 -22.98 6.65 -0.84
C ALA A 76 -22.68 7.53 0.38
N SER A 77 -22.21 8.75 0.18
CA SER A 77 -21.97 9.73 1.26
C SER A 77 -23.25 10.13 1.97
N ASN A 78 -24.35 10.33 1.23
CA ASN A 78 -25.66 10.57 1.83
C ASN A 78 -26.12 9.38 2.68
N LEU A 79 -25.88 8.14 2.24
CA LEU A 79 -26.18 6.94 3.03
C LEU A 79 -25.34 6.86 4.31
N LEU A 80 -24.06 7.19 4.25
CA LEU A 80 -23.15 7.27 5.41
C LEU A 80 -23.64 8.29 6.45
N LEU A 81 -24.18 9.42 5.99
CA LEU A 81 -24.80 10.44 6.85
C LEU A 81 -26.25 10.11 7.26
N GLY A 82 -26.79 8.95 6.89
CA GLY A 82 -28.15 8.53 7.27
C GLY A 82 -29.27 9.23 6.50
N LYS A 83 -28.98 9.91 5.38
CA LYS A 83 -29.94 10.66 4.53
C LYS A 83 -30.63 9.79 3.49
N LYS A 84 -31.94 9.97 3.25
CA LYS A 84 -32.80 9.06 2.41
C LYS A 84 -32.63 9.27 0.91
N ASP A 85 -31.42 9.55 0.44
CA ASP A 85 -31.13 9.89 -0.95
C ASP A 85 -30.27 8.80 -1.61
N TYR A 86 -30.92 7.72 -2.06
CA TYR A 86 -30.26 6.54 -2.67
C TYR A 86 -30.80 6.19 -4.06
N THR A 87 -31.83 6.88 -4.55
CA THR A 87 -32.42 6.56 -5.87
C THR A 87 -31.85 7.42 -6.99
N ALA A 88 -31.18 8.53 -6.69
CA ALA A 88 -30.70 9.48 -7.69
C ALA A 88 -29.86 8.82 -8.79
N LEU A 89 -28.91 7.94 -8.42
CA LEU A 89 -28.13 7.16 -9.37
C LEU A 89 -29.01 6.21 -10.21
N LYS A 90 -29.89 5.45 -9.56
CA LYS A 90 -30.78 4.48 -10.22
C LYS A 90 -31.80 5.13 -11.15
N ASP A 91 -32.11 6.40 -10.94
CA ASP A 91 -33.06 7.17 -11.74
C ASP A 91 -32.40 7.93 -12.90
N LYS A 92 -31.07 8.01 -12.93
CA LYS A 92 -30.28 8.72 -13.94
C LYS A 92 -29.99 7.83 -15.15
N GLU A 93 -30.34 8.29 -16.35
CA GLU A 93 -29.92 7.64 -17.59
C GLU A 93 -28.45 7.94 -17.91
N PRO A 94 -27.71 7.01 -18.54
CA PRO A 94 -28.15 5.67 -18.96
C PRO A 94 -28.06 4.57 -17.89
N PHE A 95 -27.59 4.90 -16.67
CA PHE A 95 -27.44 3.90 -15.58
C PHE A 95 -28.75 3.19 -15.27
N LYS A 96 -29.86 3.92 -15.23
CA LYS A 96 -31.22 3.40 -15.03
C LYS A 96 -31.55 2.26 -15.99
N ALA A 97 -31.31 2.42 -17.29
CA ALA A 97 -31.58 1.38 -18.28
C ALA A 97 -30.79 0.10 -17.97
N HIS A 98 -29.49 0.22 -17.67
CA HIS A 98 -28.65 -0.92 -17.30
C HIS A 98 -29.10 -1.58 -15.98
N PHE A 99 -29.42 -0.79 -14.98
CA PHE A 99 -29.95 -1.30 -13.71
C PHE A 99 -31.25 -2.07 -13.89
N ILE A 100 -32.17 -1.58 -14.72
CA ILE A 100 -33.42 -2.27 -15.04
C ILE A 100 -33.15 -3.64 -15.70
N GLU A 101 -32.17 -3.75 -16.59
CA GLU A 101 -31.80 -5.04 -17.20
C GLU A 101 -31.26 -6.04 -16.16
N ILE A 102 -30.42 -5.57 -15.23
CA ILE A 102 -29.92 -6.41 -14.12
C ILE A 102 -31.08 -6.83 -13.21
N GLN A 103 -31.97 -5.89 -12.87
CA GLN A 103 -33.12 -6.15 -12.01
C GLN A 103 -34.11 -7.14 -12.63
N LYS A 104 -34.37 -7.02 -13.94
CA LYS A 104 -35.20 -7.97 -14.70
C LYS A 104 -34.68 -9.40 -14.56
N ASP A 105 -33.36 -9.60 -14.67
CA ASP A 105 -32.76 -10.92 -14.48
C ASP A 105 -32.83 -11.38 -13.01
N TRP A 106 -32.54 -10.48 -12.07
CA TRP A 106 -32.59 -10.74 -10.63
C TRP A 106 -33.97 -11.21 -10.13
N ASP A 107 -35.05 -10.66 -10.68
CA ASP A 107 -36.43 -10.99 -10.30
C ASP A 107 -37.04 -12.12 -11.13
N ARG A 108 -36.36 -12.55 -12.19
CA ARG A 108 -36.85 -13.60 -13.09
C ARG A 108 -36.92 -14.95 -12.36
N LYS A 109 -38.06 -15.63 -12.47
CA LYS A 109 -38.24 -17.02 -11.95
C LYS A 109 -37.21 -18.00 -12.54
N LYS A 110 -36.77 -17.74 -13.77
CA LYS A 110 -35.77 -18.50 -14.52
C LYS A 110 -34.73 -17.52 -15.05
N ALA A 111 -33.88 -17.04 -14.15
CA ALA A 111 -32.79 -16.13 -14.46
C ALA A 111 -31.76 -16.75 -15.42
N PHE A 112 -30.97 -15.89 -16.06
CA PHE A 112 -29.94 -16.28 -17.00
C PHE A 112 -28.81 -17.05 -16.30
N ASP A 113 -28.37 -18.14 -16.91
CA ASP A 113 -27.21 -18.88 -16.42
C ASP A 113 -25.95 -18.20 -16.95
N ILE A 114 -25.25 -17.50 -16.04
CA ILE A 114 -24.10 -16.67 -16.36
C ILE A 114 -22.92 -17.47 -16.91
N ASN A 115 -22.89 -18.81 -16.80
CA ASN A 115 -21.87 -19.63 -17.46
C ASN A 115 -21.88 -19.48 -18.99
N HIS A 116 -23.05 -19.16 -19.57
CA HIS A 116 -23.16 -18.89 -21.00
C HIS A 116 -22.39 -17.63 -21.41
N PHE A 117 -21.99 -16.77 -20.47
CA PHE A 117 -21.10 -15.64 -20.77
C PHE A 117 -19.76 -16.07 -21.38
N ARG A 118 -19.25 -17.26 -21.02
CA ARG A 118 -17.99 -17.81 -21.54
C ARG A 118 -18.00 -18.03 -23.05
N VAL A 119 -19.19 -18.22 -23.62
CA VAL A 119 -19.42 -18.46 -25.05
C VAL A 119 -20.10 -17.28 -25.75
N LEU A 120 -20.21 -16.11 -25.11
CA LEU A 120 -20.79 -14.90 -25.72
C LEU A 120 -20.09 -14.51 -27.03
N SER A 121 -18.80 -14.81 -27.19
CA SER A 121 -18.08 -14.58 -28.44
C SER A 121 -18.65 -15.36 -29.62
N ASN A 122 -19.33 -16.50 -29.37
CA ASN A 122 -20.01 -17.28 -30.39
C ASN A 122 -21.36 -16.68 -30.80
N LEU A 123 -21.77 -15.54 -30.21
CA LEU A 123 -23.04 -14.87 -30.48
C LEU A 123 -22.99 -13.92 -31.66
N TYR A 124 -21.80 -13.54 -32.14
CA TYR A 124 -21.62 -12.76 -33.37
C TYR A 124 -21.87 -13.58 -34.65
N LYS A 125 -22.71 -14.61 -34.57
CA LYS A 125 -23.21 -15.34 -35.74
C LYS A 125 -24.22 -14.45 -36.48
N ALA A 126 -24.33 -14.63 -37.79
CA ALA A 126 -25.16 -13.79 -38.67
C ALA A 126 -26.68 -13.76 -38.35
N ASN A 127 -27.16 -14.45 -37.33
CA ASN A 127 -28.56 -14.44 -36.84
C ASN A 127 -28.62 -14.84 -35.35
N PRO A 128 -28.43 -13.91 -34.40
CA PRO A 128 -28.53 -14.21 -32.98
C PRO A 128 -29.99 -14.52 -32.60
N THR A 129 -30.18 -15.51 -31.74
CA THR A 129 -31.49 -15.81 -31.13
C THR A 129 -31.84 -14.75 -30.07
N GLN A 130 -33.12 -14.60 -29.74
CA GLN A 130 -33.55 -13.63 -28.71
C GLN A 130 -32.86 -13.86 -27.35
N GLU A 131 -32.62 -15.12 -26.96
CA GLU A 131 -31.91 -15.47 -25.72
C GLU A 131 -30.46 -14.96 -25.73
N GLN A 132 -29.83 -14.92 -26.90
CA GLN A 132 -28.47 -14.43 -27.09
C GLN A 132 -28.42 -12.90 -27.05
N GLU A 133 -29.43 -12.22 -27.60
CA GLU A 133 -29.58 -10.77 -27.47
C GLU A 133 -29.86 -10.34 -26.02
N ASP A 134 -30.72 -11.06 -25.31
CA ASP A 134 -30.99 -10.79 -23.88
C ASP A 134 -29.73 -11.00 -23.03
N ALA A 135 -28.95 -12.06 -23.31
CA ALA A 135 -27.67 -12.31 -22.67
C ALA A 135 -26.66 -11.17 -22.89
N LYS A 136 -26.63 -10.65 -24.12
CA LYS A 136 -25.76 -9.53 -24.51
C LYS A 136 -26.14 -8.25 -23.78
N LYS A 137 -27.44 -7.95 -23.64
CA LYS A 137 -27.93 -6.80 -22.87
C LYS A 137 -27.54 -6.89 -21.40
N LEU A 138 -27.76 -8.05 -20.78
CA LEU A 138 -27.36 -8.29 -19.39
C LEU A 138 -25.84 -8.16 -19.22
N ALA A 139 -25.06 -8.75 -20.12
CA ALA A 139 -23.60 -8.66 -20.12
C ALA A 139 -23.09 -7.21 -20.18
N LYS A 140 -23.64 -6.40 -21.08
CA LYS A 140 -23.32 -4.96 -21.17
C LYS A 140 -23.69 -4.24 -19.88
N ALA A 141 -24.86 -4.52 -19.31
CA ALA A 141 -25.28 -3.89 -18.06
C ALA A 141 -24.35 -4.22 -16.88
N LEU A 142 -23.89 -5.48 -16.76
CA LEU A 142 -22.94 -5.86 -15.70
C LEU A 142 -21.58 -5.17 -15.86
N LEU A 143 -21.05 -5.08 -17.09
CA LEU A 143 -19.81 -4.35 -17.37
C LEU A 143 -19.95 -2.85 -17.12
N TYR A 144 -21.08 -2.26 -17.51
CA TYR A 144 -21.38 -0.85 -17.30
C TYR A 144 -21.32 -0.50 -15.80
N VAL A 145 -22.04 -1.25 -14.95
CA VAL A 145 -22.04 -0.98 -13.50
C VAL A 145 -20.66 -1.23 -12.88
N TYR A 146 -19.91 -2.24 -13.37
CA TYR A 146 -18.54 -2.50 -12.92
C TYR A 146 -17.59 -1.34 -13.25
N ILE A 147 -17.71 -0.75 -14.44
CA ILE A 147 -16.91 0.40 -14.89
C ILE A 147 -17.25 1.66 -14.08
N VAL A 148 -18.54 1.98 -13.88
CA VAL A 148 -18.91 3.13 -13.04
C VAL A 148 -18.41 2.93 -11.60
N ALA A 149 -18.48 1.71 -11.07
CA ALA A 149 -18.00 1.40 -9.72
C ALA A 149 -16.48 1.62 -9.58
N ASP A 150 -15.69 1.32 -10.61
CA ASP A 150 -14.26 1.62 -10.68
C ASP A 150 -14.00 3.13 -10.63
N VAL A 151 -14.66 3.91 -11.49
CA VAL A 151 -14.47 5.38 -11.56
C VAL A 151 -14.90 6.07 -10.27
N SER A 152 -15.97 5.59 -9.63
CA SER A 152 -16.41 6.11 -8.32
C SER A 152 -15.35 5.95 -7.22
N CYS A 153 -14.31 5.17 -7.46
CA CYS A 153 -13.24 4.87 -6.52
C CYS A 153 -11.90 5.52 -6.87
N ALA A 154 -11.91 6.51 -7.77
CA ALA A 154 -10.73 7.30 -8.10
C ALA A 154 -10.08 7.91 -6.84
N GLY A 155 -8.75 7.79 -6.74
CA GLY A 155 -7.95 8.37 -5.64
C GLY A 155 -7.96 7.61 -4.31
N LEU A 156 -8.76 6.55 -4.15
CA LEU A 156 -8.76 5.76 -2.91
C LEU A 156 -7.38 5.13 -2.65
N GLY A 157 -6.98 5.06 -1.38
CA GLY A 157 -5.70 4.53 -0.92
C GLY A 157 -4.59 5.57 -0.72
N PHE A 158 -4.78 6.82 -1.12
CA PHE A 158 -3.72 7.84 -1.09
C PHE A 158 -4.11 9.05 -0.23
N LEU A 159 -3.11 9.73 0.34
CA LEU A 159 -3.28 11.01 1.02
C LEU A 159 -3.27 12.17 0.03
N GLY A 160 -3.95 13.26 0.40
CA GLY A 160 -3.81 14.56 -0.24
C GLY A 160 -4.18 14.56 -1.73
N GLN A 161 -5.14 13.71 -2.12
CA GLN A 161 -5.64 13.69 -3.49
C GLN A 161 -6.32 15.02 -3.82
N PRO A 162 -6.06 15.59 -5.01
CA PRO A 162 -6.76 16.79 -5.42
C PRO A 162 -8.24 16.47 -5.64
N LEU A 163 -9.10 17.11 -4.86
CA LEU A 163 -10.55 17.04 -5.02
C LEU A 163 -11.08 18.41 -5.43
N ASP A 164 -12.11 18.42 -6.29
CA ASP A 164 -12.86 19.63 -6.58
C ASP A 164 -13.36 20.26 -5.27
N LYS A 165 -13.24 21.58 -5.17
CA LYS A 165 -13.68 22.40 -4.02
C LYS A 165 -15.17 22.24 -3.73
N ASP A 166 -15.95 21.91 -4.75
CA ASP A 166 -17.40 21.85 -4.65
C ASP A 166 -17.93 20.47 -4.20
N ASP A 167 -17.06 19.45 -4.11
CA ASP A 167 -17.47 18.07 -3.88
C ASP A 167 -17.27 17.58 -2.44
N PHE A 168 -18.11 18.11 -1.55
CA PHE A 168 -18.22 17.66 -0.16
C PHE A 168 -18.48 16.14 -0.03
N SER A 169 -19.18 15.55 -1.01
CA SER A 169 -19.57 14.14 -0.92
C SER A 169 -18.39 13.22 -1.16
N HIS A 170 -17.50 13.53 -2.09
CA HIS A 170 -16.29 12.75 -2.31
C HIS A 170 -15.40 12.71 -1.07
N ARG A 171 -15.31 13.81 -0.33
CA ARG A 171 -14.46 13.92 0.87
C ARG A 171 -14.85 12.90 1.95
N ILE A 172 -16.15 12.76 2.22
CA ILE A 172 -16.67 11.77 3.19
C ILE A 172 -16.40 10.35 2.68
N PHE A 173 -16.73 10.10 1.41
CA PHE A 173 -16.56 8.79 0.79
C PHE A 173 -15.12 8.31 0.87
N MET A 174 -14.17 9.14 0.43
CA MET A 174 -12.73 8.87 0.46
C MET A 174 -12.24 8.58 1.88
N SER A 175 -12.61 9.42 2.85
CA SER A 175 -12.19 9.28 4.25
C SER A 175 -12.64 7.94 4.84
N VAL A 176 -13.92 7.60 4.65
CA VAL A 176 -14.50 6.37 5.18
C VAL A 176 -13.92 5.14 4.47
N ALA A 177 -13.77 5.19 3.15
CA ALA A 177 -13.19 4.12 2.36
C ALA A 177 -11.71 3.86 2.73
N ASN A 178 -10.91 4.91 2.92
CA ASN A 178 -9.52 4.79 3.32
C ASN A 178 -9.36 4.26 4.75
N LEU A 179 -10.23 4.66 5.68
CA LEU A 179 -10.27 4.06 7.01
C LEU A 179 -10.69 2.59 6.97
N LEU A 180 -11.64 2.21 6.12
CA LEU A 180 -12.02 0.82 5.91
C LEU A 180 -10.84 0.01 5.34
N LEU A 181 -10.14 0.52 4.32
CA LEU A 181 -8.95 -0.09 3.73
C LEU A 181 -7.80 -0.23 4.74
N ASN A 182 -7.50 0.81 5.51
CA ASN A 182 -6.44 0.74 6.51
C ASN A 182 -6.72 -0.32 7.57
N ASN A 183 -7.97 -0.43 8.02
CA ASN A 183 -8.33 -1.34 9.09
C ASN A 183 -8.56 -2.77 8.62
N THR A 184 -9.15 -2.94 7.44
CA THR A 184 -9.54 -4.26 6.94
C THR A 184 -8.63 -4.79 5.85
N GLY A 185 -7.82 -3.98 5.17
CA GLY A 185 -7.06 -4.41 3.99
C GLY A 185 -7.93 -4.59 2.73
N SER A 186 -9.15 -4.06 2.71
CA SER A 186 -10.06 -4.06 1.56
C SER A 186 -10.91 -2.77 1.55
N LEU A 187 -11.25 -2.27 0.37
CA LEU A 187 -12.22 -1.19 0.18
C LEU A 187 -13.68 -1.68 0.25
N SER A 188 -13.90 -2.99 0.10
CA SER A 188 -15.23 -3.59 0.18
C SER A 188 -15.53 -4.09 1.59
N THR A 189 -16.81 -4.06 1.94
CA THR A 189 -17.34 -4.58 3.21
C THR A 189 -17.66 -6.08 3.18
N ILE A 190 -17.42 -6.74 2.04
CA ILE A 190 -17.60 -8.19 1.96
C ILE A 190 -16.57 -8.95 2.79
N ASN A 191 -16.94 -10.13 3.26
CA ASN A 191 -15.98 -11.03 3.90
C ASN A 191 -14.87 -11.42 2.89
N LYS A 192 -13.61 -11.29 3.33
CA LYS A 192 -12.41 -11.57 2.51
C LYS A 192 -12.36 -12.96 1.91
N PHE A 193 -13.03 -13.94 2.53
CA PHE A 193 -13.19 -15.28 1.97
C PHE A 193 -13.83 -15.25 0.57
N HIS A 194 -14.70 -14.29 0.30
CA HIS A 194 -15.33 -14.09 -1.00
C HIS A 194 -14.52 -13.21 -1.95
N GLY A 195 -13.48 -12.54 -1.43
CA GLY A 195 -12.55 -11.72 -2.18
C GLY A 195 -12.30 -10.36 -1.51
N LEU A 196 -11.36 -9.62 -2.09
CA LEU A 196 -10.92 -8.33 -1.60
C LEU A 196 -10.83 -7.33 -2.76
N VAL A 197 -11.12 -6.07 -2.46
CA VAL A 197 -11.07 -4.95 -3.41
C VAL A 197 -9.98 -4.00 -2.95
N LEU A 198 -9.02 -3.71 -3.83
CA LEU A 198 -7.86 -2.90 -3.51
C LEU A 198 -7.74 -1.72 -4.45
N PRO A 199 -7.11 -0.62 -4.00
CA PRO A 199 -6.64 0.42 -4.89
C PRO A 199 -5.67 -0.13 -5.93
N LYS A 200 -5.62 0.56 -7.05
CA LYS A 200 -4.79 0.26 -8.19
C LYS A 200 -4.04 1.51 -8.62
N MET A 201 -2.77 1.31 -8.96
CA MET A 201 -1.82 2.34 -9.37
C MET A 201 -1.56 2.32 -10.87
N ARG A 202 -1.71 1.16 -11.52
CA ARG A 202 -1.29 0.94 -12.91
C ARG A 202 -2.29 0.08 -13.64
N THR A 203 -2.67 0.50 -14.83
CA THR A 203 -3.54 -0.23 -15.76
C THR A 203 -2.67 -0.97 -16.78
N PRO A 204 -2.73 -2.32 -16.84
CA PRO A 204 -1.95 -3.07 -17.82
C PRO A 204 -2.17 -2.60 -19.25
N GLN A 205 -1.09 -2.12 -19.89
CA GLN A 205 -1.08 -1.66 -21.29
C GLN A 205 -0.72 -2.78 -22.28
N SER A 206 -0.29 -3.94 -21.76
CA SER A 206 0.03 -5.12 -22.56
C SER A 206 -0.82 -6.31 -22.13
N GLY A 207 -1.33 -7.05 -23.11
CA GLY A 207 -2.28 -8.13 -22.86
C GLY A 207 -3.71 -7.64 -22.59
N MET A 208 -4.68 -8.51 -22.83
CA MET A 208 -6.10 -8.23 -22.61
C MET A 208 -6.61 -9.10 -21.48
N VAL A 209 -6.68 -8.52 -20.29
CA VAL A 209 -7.12 -9.21 -19.07
C VAL A 209 -8.23 -8.40 -18.38
N SER A 210 -8.91 -8.98 -17.39
CA SER A 210 -9.93 -8.24 -16.63
C SER A 210 -9.36 -7.00 -15.95
N ARG A 211 -8.09 -7.04 -15.52
CA ARG A 211 -7.37 -5.87 -15.00
C ARG A 211 -7.24 -4.74 -16.01
N SER A 212 -7.34 -4.98 -17.31
CA SER A 212 -7.27 -3.90 -18.30
C SER A 212 -8.57 -3.07 -18.36
N LEU A 213 -9.66 -3.50 -17.70
CA LEU A 213 -10.94 -2.75 -17.70
C LEU A 213 -10.99 -1.58 -16.71
N THR A 214 -10.06 -1.50 -15.78
CA THR A 214 -10.19 -0.62 -14.60
C THR A 214 -8.96 0.26 -14.45
N HIS A 215 -9.13 1.45 -13.89
CA HIS A 215 -8.01 2.32 -13.52
C HIS A 215 -7.72 2.28 -12.02
N HIS A 216 -8.76 2.24 -11.18
CA HIS A 216 -8.66 2.59 -9.77
C HIS A 216 -8.79 1.41 -8.83
N LEU A 217 -9.50 0.36 -9.27
CA LEU A 217 -9.74 -0.83 -8.46
C LEU A 217 -9.21 -2.11 -9.11
N THR A 218 -8.83 -3.05 -8.24
CA THR A 218 -8.62 -4.46 -8.59
C THR A 218 -9.36 -5.37 -7.62
N PHE A 219 -9.80 -6.54 -8.09
CA PHE A 219 -10.52 -7.54 -7.29
C PHE A 219 -9.79 -8.88 -7.33
N HIS A 220 -9.56 -9.46 -6.15
CA HIS A 220 -8.85 -10.73 -6.00
C HIS A 220 -9.60 -11.69 -5.07
N THR A 221 -9.57 -12.96 -5.40
CA THR A 221 -9.97 -14.06 -4.51
C THR A 221 -8.71 -14.79 -4.07
N THR A 222 -8.15 -14.37 -2.94
CA THR A 222 -6.85 -14.84 -2.46
C THR A 222 -6.82 -14.95 -0.94
N GLU A 223 -5.97 -15.82 -0.41
CA GLU A 223 -5.66 -15.91 1.00
C GLU A 223 -4.66 -14.83 1.47
N VAL A 224 -4.05 -14.06 0.56
CA VAL A 224 -3.07 -13.04 0.92
C VAL A 224 -3.71 -11.93 1.73
N GLU A 225 -3.16 -11.68 2.92
CA GLU A 225 -3.50 -10.54 3.74
C GLU A 225 -2.82 -9.28 3.18
N VAL A 226 -3.60 -8.38 2.59
CA VAL A 226 -3.07 -7.09 2.15
C VAL A 226 -3.12 -6.08 3.28
N ILE A 227 -1.99 -5.43 3.54
CA ILE A 227 -1.85 -4.37 4.52
C ILE A 227 -1.53 -3.07 3.79
N TRP A 228 -2.51 -2.17 3.73
CA TRP A 228 -2.34 -0.87 3.10
C TRP A 228 -2.05 0.20 4.15
N ARG A 229 -0.91 0.89 4.02
CA ARG A 229 -0.45 1.87 5.01
C ARG A 229 0.03 3.13 4.33
N THR A 230 -0.12 4.21 5.06
CA THR A 230 0.38 5.53 4.70
C THR A 230 1.08 6.17 5.89
N PHE A 231 1.93 7.14 5.62
CA PHE A 231 2.60 7.95 6.63
C PHE A 231 2.88 9.32 6.01
N PRO A 232 2.96 10.37 6.83
CA PRO A 232 3.21 11.70 6.33
C PRO A 232 4.66 11.81 5.84
N LYS A 233 4.83 12.11 4.55
CA LYS A 233 6.11 12.45 3.92
C LYS A 233 6.04 13.91 3.45
N LEU A 234 7.01 14.75 3.81
CA LEU A 234 7.05 16.12 3.30
C LEU A 234 7.36 16.11 1.80
N GLU A 235 6.42 16.61 1.00
CA GLU A 235 6.60 16.77 -0.45
C GLU A 235 7.29 18.11 -0.74
N GLU A 236 8.54 18.08 -1.19
CA GLU A 236 9.29 19.27 -1.63
C GLU A 236 9.09 19.56 -3.14
N GLY A 237 8.11 18.91 -3.78
CA GLY A 237 7.75 19.09 -5.19
C GLY A 237 8.61 18.32 -6.20
N ASN A 238 9.75 17.75 -5.77
CA ASN A 238 10.53 16.82 -6.58
C ASN A 238 10.07 15.37 -6.32
N GLN A 239 9.52 14.73 -7.34
CA GLN A 239 9.04 13.35 -7.28
C GLN A 239 10.16 12.37 -7.63
N SER A 240 11.23 12.42 -6.83
CA SER A 240 12.35 11.51 -6.93
C SER A 240 12.67 10.92 -5.56
N LEU A 241 13.40 9.80 -5.57
CA LEU A 241 13.85 9.12 -4.37
C LEU A 241 15.34 8.85 -4.49
N ASN A 242 16.10 9.31 -3.52
CA ASN A 242 17.48 8.91 -3.32
C ASN A 242 17.52 7.61 -2.51
N ILE A 243 18.09 6.56 -3.08
CA ILE A 243 18.15 5.23 -2.49
C ILE A 243 19.61 4.91 -2.14
N LEU A 244 19.86 4.55 -0.88
CA LEU A 244 21.12 3.96 -0.43
C LEU A 244 20.92 2.45 -0.24
N ALA A 245 21.47 1.66 -1.16
CA ALA A 245 21.44 0.21 -1.11
C ALA A 245 22.74 -0.33 -0.48
N VAL A 246 22.61 -1.01 0.66
CA VAL A 246 23.74 -1.51 1.46
C VAL A 246 23.73 -3.03 1.43
N PRO A 247 24.59 -3.69 0.62
CA PRO A 247 24.63 -5.15 0.45
C PRO A 247 25.34 -5.85 1.63
N TYR A 248 24.90 -5.57 2.85
CA TYR A 248 25.40 -6.18 4.07
C TYR A 248 24.68 -7.53 4.34
N PRO A 249 25.36 -8.58 4.83
CA PRO A 249 26.77 -8.61 5.22
C PRO A 249 27.75 -8.78 4.05
N TYR A 250 28.97 -8.27 4.23
CA TYR A 250 29.99 -8.30 3.17
C TYR A 250 30.74 -9.64 3.04
N HIS A 251 30.67 -10.48 4.08
CA HIS A 251 31.33 -11.78 4.13
C HIS A 251 30.35 -12.83 4.65
N ILE A 252 30.32 -13.99 4.00
CA ILE A 252 29.55 -15.17 4.42
C ILE A 252 30.42 -16.41 4.21
N ASP A 253 30.54 -17.22 5.26
CA ASP A 253 31.33 -18.44 5.29
C ASP A 253 30.44 -19.70 5.17
N PRO A 254 30.99 -20.85 4.74
CA PRO A 254 30.21 -22.08 4.65
C PRO A 254 29.63 -22.49 6.02
N THR A 255 30.34 -22.14 7.10
CA THR A 255 29.92 -22.39 8.49
C THR A 255 28.69 -21.59 8.91
N ASP A 256 28.34 -20.55 8.16
CA ASP A 256 27.11 -19.78 8.38
C ASP A 256 25.87 -20.54 7.84
N PHE A 257 26.05 -21.73 7.26
CA PHE A 257 24.98 -22.66 6.89
C PHE A 257 25.02 -23.86 7.83
N GLU A 258 24.28 -23.76 8.92
CA GLU A 258 24.29 -24.77 9.97
C GLU A 258 23.24 -25.85 9.71
N ILE A 259 23.64 -27.12 9.82
CA ILE A 259 22.71 -28.24 9.71
C ILE A 259 21.79 -28.26 10.93
N VAL A 260 20.48 -28.33 10.70
CA VAL A 260 19.52 -28.62 11.77
C VAL A 260 19.46 -30.14 11.96
N PRO A 261 19.66 -30.66 13.19
CA PRO A 261 19.78 -32.09 13.44
C PRO A 261 18.61 -32.93 12.89
N ASP A 262 18.97 -34.12 12.44
CA ASP A 262 18.20 -35.08 11.63
C ASP A 262 16.79 -35.38 12.22
N ASN A 263 15.75 -35.17 11.40
CA ASN A 263 14.50 -35.93 11.49
C ASN A 263 14.55 -37.01 10.39
N HIS A 264 14.05 -38.23 10.62
CA HIS A 264 14.18 -39.38 9.69
C HIS A 264 13.47 -39.22 8.32
N GLN A 265 13.38 -38.01 7.78
CA GLN A 265 12.72 -37.62 6.54
C GLN A 265 13.71 -37.52 5.37
N TYR A 266 13.20 -37.59 4.14
CA TYR A 266 14.01 -37.45 2.93
C TYR A 266 14.55 -36.02 2.71
N VAL A 267 13.94 -35.04 3.35
CA VAL A 267 14.28 -33.62 3.29
C VAL A 267 15.14 -33.25 4.50
N ARG A 268 16.15 -32.41 4.27
CA ARG A 268 17.02 -31.88 5.33
C ARG A 268 16.80 -30.39 5.50
N TYR A 269 17.20 -29.88 6.66
CA TYR A 269 17.04 -28.48 6.99
C TYR A 269 18.39 -27.85 7.33
N PHE A 270 18.61 -26.64 6.83
CA PHE A 270 19.74 -25.80 7.19
C PHE A 270 19.24 -24.49 7.81
N ARG A 271 20.04 -23.89 8.68
CA ARG A 271 19.81 -22.57 9.25
C ARG A 271 20.91 -21.63 8.77
N GLY A 272 20.54 -20.45 8.30
CA GLY A 272 21.49 -19.36 8.15
C GLY A 272 21.91 -18.84 9.53
N ASN A 273 23.18 -18.98 9.89
CA ASN A 273 23.82 -18.26 11.00
C ASN A 273 24.69 -17.11 10.46
N ILE A 274 24.13 -16.37 9.50
CA ILE A 274 24.79 -15.30 8.76
C ILE A 274 25.23 -14.14 9.69
N LEU A 275 24.69 -14.09 10.91
CA LEU A 275 24.89 -13.02 11.89
C LEU A 275 25.72 -13.45 13.11
N GLY A 276 26.16 -14.70 13.19
CA GLY A 276 26.75 -15.32 14.38
C GLY A 276 28.10 -14.75 14.84
N LYS A 277 28.67 -13.76 14.12
CA LYS A 277 30.04 -13.26 14.33
C LYS A 277 30.15 -11.95 15.14
N GLY A 278 29.08 -11.57 15.84
CA GLY A 278 29.08 -10.46 16.80
C GLY A 278 28.28 -9.24 16.33
N ASN A 279 27.89 -8.40 17.28
CA ASN A 279 27.19 -7.15 17.02
C ASN A 279 28.20 -6.20 16.34
N ASP A 280 28.15 -6.04 15.01
CA ASP A 280 28.99 -5.07 14.30
C ASP A 280 28.47 -3.64 14.52
N ASP A 281 28.56 -3.19 15.79
CA ASP A 281 28.20 -1.83 16.22
C ASP A 281 29.00 -0.77 15.46
N ILE A 282 30.21 -1.14 15.02
CA ILE A 282 31.08 -0.31 14.21
C ILE A 282 30.45 -0.07 12.84
N PHE A 283 30.01 -1.13 12.14
CA PHE A 283 29.28 -1.00 10.88
C PHE A 283 28.03 -0.13 11.03
N LEU A 284 27.20 -0.39 12.03
CA LEU A 284 25.96 0.39 12.25
C LEU A 284 26.27 1.87 12.49
N SER A 285 27.28 2.17 13.30
CA SER A 285 27.71 3.55 13.57
C SER A 285 28.24 4.23 12.31
N ARG A 286 29.01 3.51 11.48
CA ARG A 286 29.51 4.01 10.18
C ARG A 286 28.38 4.28 9.20
N LEU A 287 27.40 3.38 9.11
CA LEU A 287 26.22 3.54 8.26
C LEU A 287 25.43 4.79 8.65
N VAL A 288 25.09 4.94 9.95
CA VAL A 288 24.35 6.10 10.45
C VAL A 288 25.12 7.39 10.18
N LYS A 289 26.43 7.41 10.49
CA LYS A 289 27.28 8.58 10.21
C LYS A 289 27.28 8.93 8.73
N LYS A 290 27.33 7.94 7.83
CA LYS A 290 27.32 8.19 6.39
C LYS A 290 25.99 8.77 5.91
N VAL A 291 24.87 8.26 6.43
CA VAL A 291 23.54 8.82 6.14
C VAL A 291 23.44 10.28 6.59
N VAL A 292 23.89 10.59 7.80
CA VAL A 292 23.92 11.97 8.31
C VAL A 292 24.86 12.84 7.48
N GLN A 293 26.01 12.33 7.03
CA GLN A 293 26.91 13.05 6.12
C GLN A 293 26.19 13.42 4.82
N TYR A 294 25.47 12.49 4.20
CA TYR A 294 24.72 12.74 2.98
C TYR A 294 23.64 13.81 3.16
N ALA A 295 22.93 13.78 4.28
CA ALA A 295 21.96 14.82 4.63
C ALA A 295 22.63 16.21 4.75
N LYS A 296 23.82 16.30 5.34
CA LYS A 296 24.59 17.57 5.42
C LYS A 296 24.97 18.12 4.05
N GLU A 297 25.28 17.24 3.12
CA GLU A 297 25.69 17.58 1.75
C GLU A 297 24.50 17.87 0.82
N GLN A 298 23.27 17.99 1.36
CA GLN A 298 22.02 18.17 0.62
C GLN A 298 21.71 16.99 -0.34
N ASN A 299 22.21 15.80 -0.01
CA ASN A 299 21.91 14.54 -0.70
C ASN A 299 21.10 13.63 0.22
N ASP A 300 20.00 14.14 0.79
CA ASP A 300 19.13 13.39 1.71
C ASP A 300 18.79 12.03 1.12
N ILE A 301 18.93 10.98 1.92
CA ILE A 301 18.55 9.62 1.55
C ILE A 301 17.06 9.45 1.87
N ASP A 302 16.25 9.15 0.84
CA ASP A 302 14.83 8.86 1.01
C ASP A 302 14.61 7.43 1.50
N ILE A 303 15.36 6.47 0.96
CA ILE A 303 15.23 5.05 1.31
C ILE A 303 16.60 4.42 1.57
N LEU A 304 16.73 3.81 2.74
CA LEU A 304 17.84 2.93 3.10
C LEU A 304 17.37 1.49 2.95
N VAL A 305 18.02 0.71 2.09
CA VAL A 305 17.66 -0.69 1.83
C VAL A 305 18.81 -1.65 2.12
N LEU A 306 18.50 -2.72 2.87
CA LEU A 306 19.42 -3.81 3.22
C LEU A 306 18.79 -5.16 2.83
N PRO A 307 19.58 -6.12 2.32
CA PRO A 307 19.06 -7.38 1.78
C PRO A 307 18.48 -8.32 2.85
N GLU A 308 18.03 -9.49 2.42
CA GLU A 308 17.48 -10.52 3.29
C GLU A 308 18.45 -10.90 4.41
N THR A 309 17.93 -11.08 5.63
CA THR A 309 18.71 -11.50 6.81
C THR A 309 19.92 -10.61 7.13
N ALA A 310 19.95 -9.36 6.66
CA ALA A 310 21.05 -8.43 6.87
C ALA A 310 21.27 -8.11 8.36
N LEU A 311 20.22 -7.98 9.16
CA LEU A 311 20.34 -7.62 10.59
C LEU A 311 19.64 -8.62 11.50
N SER A 312 20.11 -8.73 12.74
CA SER A 312 19.33 -9.33 13.83
C SER A 312 18.34 -8.31 14.39
N GLU A 313 17.35 -8.78 15.16
CA GLU A 313 16.45 -7.91 15.91
C GLU A 313 17.21 -6.85 16.71
N LYS A 314 18.24 -7.27 17.46
CA LYS A 314 19.03 -6.40 18.33
C LYS A 314 19.80 -5.35 17.51
N GLN A 315 20.38 -5.74 16.38
CA GLN A 315 21.08 -4.81 15.48
C GLN A 315 20.13 -3.80 14.86
N TYR A 316 18.93 -4.24 14.47
CA TYR A 316 17.91 -3.34 13.94
C TYR A 316 17.51 -2.28 14.97
N GLN A 317 17.18 -2.67 16.20
CA GLN A 317 16.83 -1.71 17.26
C GLN A 317 17.99 -0.74 17.57
N ASN A 318 19.21 -1.26 17.69
CA ASN A 318 20.41 -0.44 17.90
C ASN A 318 20.63 0.57 16.74
N MET A 319 20.38 0.15 15.49
CA MET A 319 20.45 1.04 14.33
C MET A 319 19.41 2.17 14.43
N LEU A 320 18.16 1.85 14.78
CA LEU A 320 17.10 2.84 14.96
C LEU A 320 17.45 3.87 16.05
N GLU A 321 17.97 3.41 17.20
CA GLU A 321 18.40 4.28 18.30
C GLU A 321 19.55 5.20 17.88
N LYS A 322 20.56 4.67 17.17
CA LYS A 322 21.68 5.47 16.66
C LYS A 322 21.20 6.53 15.67
N PHE A 323 20.21 6.22 14.82
CA PHE A 323 19.60 7.22 13.93
C PHE A 323 18.93 8.35 14.71
N VAL A 324 18.15 8.02 15.75
CA VAL A 324 17.48 9.04 16.58
C VAL A 324 18.52 9.95 17.23
N LYS A 325 19.53 9.38 17.91
CA LYS A 325 20.59 10.15 18.57
C LYS A 325 21.34 11.06 17.59
N ALA A 326 21.75 10.51 16.45
CA ALA A 326 22.49 11.26 15.44
C ALA A 326 21.65 12.39 14.82
N PHE A 327 20.33 12.19 14.69
CA PHE A 327 19.40 13.20 14.20
C PHE A 327 19.14 14.30 15.22
N GLU A 328 18.98 13.96 16.50
CA GLU A 328 18.83 14.93 17.60
C GLU A 328 20.07 15.84 17.75
N GLU A 329 21.27 15.27 17.55
CA GLU A 329 22.52 16.03 17.54
C GLU A 329 22.63 16.94 16.31
N GLU A 330 22.10 16.51 15.16
CA GLU A 330 22.24 17.19 13.88
C GLU A 330 20.98 17.95 13.45
N LYS A 331 20.86 19.19 13.93
CA LYS A 331 19.75 20.13 13.62
C LYS A 331 19.52 20.46 12.15
N LYS A 332 20.40 20.01 11.23
CA LYS A 332 20.27 20.23 9.78
C LYS A 332 19.63 19.06 9.02
N CYS A 333 19.52 17.89 9.64
CA CYS A 333 18.83 16.78 8.99
C CYS A 333 17.32 17.08 9.01
N LYS A 334 16.69 17.18 7.84
CA LYS A 334 15.25 17.47 7.75
C LYS A 334 14.38 16.24 7.97
N ARG A 335 14.90 15.06 7.63
CA ARG A 335 14.17 13.79 7.65
C ARG A 335 15.11 12.61 7.78
N LEU A 336 14.65 11.57 8.48
CA LEU A 336 15.28 10.25 8.49
C LEU A 336 14.79 9.43 7.28
N PRO A 337 15.62 8.53 6.73
CA PRO A 337 15.24 7.69 5.61
C PRO A 337 14.14 6.70 6.01
N ILE A 338 13.32 6.33 5.03
CA ILE A 338 12.50 5.11 5.14
C ILE A 338 13.46 3.92 5.15
N ILE A 339 13.31 3.03 6.11
CA ILE A 339 14.18 1.85 6.25
C ILE A 339 13.45 0.64 5.68
N VAL A 340 14.10 -0.09 4.79
CA VAL A 340 13.64 -1.37 4.24
C VAL A 340 14.74 -2.41 4.49
N VAL A 341 14.52 -3.35 5.41
CA VAL A 341 15.60 -4.26 5.86
C VAL A 341 15.13 -5.68 6.07
N GLY A 342 15.94 -6.64 5.63
CA GLY A 342 15.79 -8.05 5.99
C GLY A 342 16.34 -8.34 7.38
N ILE A 343 15.54 -8.98 8.21
CA ILE A 343 15.82 -9.29 9.62
C ILE A 343 15.69 -10.78 9.87
N MET A 344 16.66 -11.33 10.60
CA MET A 344 16.55 -12.65 11.21
C MET A 344 16.24 -12.51 12.71
N LYS A 345 15.01 -12.88 13.10
CA LYS A 345 14.53 -12.78 14.48
C LYS A 345 14.51 -14.16 15.13
N LYS A 346 15.12 -14.31 16.30
CA LYS A 346 14.99 -15.53 17.11
C LYS A 346 13.61 -15.57 17.77
N ASN A 347 12.89 -16.68 17.61
CA ASN A 347 11.65 -16.96 18.31
C ASN A 347 11.97 -17.58 19.68
N SER A 348 11.51 -16.94 20.76
CA SER A 348 11.70 -17.39 22.14
C SER A 348 10.57 -18.27 22.66
N LYS A 349 9.41 -18.31 21.99
CA LYS A 349 8.24 -19.09 22.43
C LYS A 349 8.36 -20.54 21.93
N THR A 350 8.49 -21.47 22.88
CA THR A 350 8.36 -22.91 22.63
C THR A 350 6.92 -23.32 22.93
N THR A 351 6.23 -23.86 21.93
CA THR A 351 4.91 -24.48 22.04
C THR A 351 4.98 -25.90 22.63
N GLY A 352 6.18 -26.48 22.76
CA GLY A 352 6.40 -27.82 23.31
C GLY A 352 6.22 -28.94 22.27
N TYR A 353 5.95 -28.60 21.02
CA TYR A 353 5.77 -29.53 19.91
C TYR A 353 6.99 -29.50 18.97
N PRO A 354 7.78 -30.59 18.90
CA PRO A 354 8.89 -30.72 17.97
C PRO A 354 8.40 -30.53 16.52
N GLY A 355 8.92 -29.50 15.83
CA GLY A 355 8.53 -29.14 14.46
C GLY A 355 7.56 -27.95 14.33
N VAL A 356 6.98 -27.47 15.44
CA VAL A 356 6.21 -26.21 15.52
C VAL A 356 6.99 -25.13 16.27
N ASP A 357 7.92 -25.55 17.13
CA ASP A 357 8.87 -24.72 17.88
C ASP A 357 10.01 -24.22 16.99
N GLU A 358 9.65 -23.56 15.89
CA GLU A 358 10.61 -22.96 15.00
C GLU A 358 11.27 -21.76 15.69
N THR A 359 12.60 -21.78 15.75
CA THR A 359 13.39 -20.86 16.55
C THR A 359 13.71 -19.55 15.83
N PHE A 360 13.33 -19.38 14.56
CA PHE A 360 13.68 -18.20 13.77
C PHE A 360 12.58 -17.77 12.79
N HIS A 361 12.42 -16.45 12.64
CA HIS A 361 11.64 -15.79 11.62
C HIS A 361 12.57 -15.01 10.69
N ASN A 362 12.31 -15.12 9.38
CA ASN A 362 12.92 -14.31 8.35
C ASN A 362 11.88 -13.27 7.91
N GLU A 363 12.17 -12.00 8.16
CA GLU A 363 11.19 -10.92 8.04
C GLU A 363 11.78 -9.73 7.29
N ALA A 364 10.96 -9.05 6.49
CA ALA A 364 11.25 -7.71 6.00
C ALA A 364 10.58 -6.71 6.94
N ARG A 365 11.32 -5.68 7.34
CA ARG A 365 10.76 -4.52 8.05
C ARG A 365 10.82 -3.28 7.20
N MET A 366 9.71 -2.57 7.22
CA MET A 366 9.61 -1.23 6.68
C MET A 366 9.34 -0.25 7.83
N GLY A 367 10.24 0.71 8.00
CA GLY A 367 10.18 1.70 9.08
C GLY A 367 10.13 3.12 8.53
N ALA A 368 9.26 3.95 9.08
CA ALA A 368 9.21 5.38 8.82
C ALA A 368 9.32 6.13 10.15
N PHE A 369 10.15 7.17 10.19
CA PHE A 369 10.28 8.02 11.37
C PHE A 369 9.33 9.22 11.26
N PHE A 370 8.54 9.45 12.30
CA PHE A 370 7.60 10.56 12.34
C PHE A 370 7.41 11.05 13.78
N ALA A 371 7.38 12.38 13.96
CA ALA A 371 7.11 13.02 15.26
C ALA A 371 7.90 12.39 16.44
N GLY A 372 9.21 12.22 16.26
CA GLY A 372 10.11 11.69 17.29
C GLY A 372 10.08 10.18 17.48
N THR A 373 9.36 9.43 16.64
CA THR A 373 9.11 8.00 16.85
C THR A 373 9.24 7.20 15.55
N TRP A 374 9.78 5.97 15.66
CA TRP A 374 9.77 5.00 14.56
C TRP A 374 8.44 4.24 14.50
N TYR A 375 7.84 4.21 13.33
CA TYR A 375 6.67 3.38 13.01
C TYR A 375 7.09 2.29 12.06
N THR A 376 6.82 1.05 12.43
CA THR A 376 7.28 -0.11 11.67
C THR A 376 6.13 -1.02 11.28
N THR A 377 6.34 -1.72 10.18
CA THR A 377 5.53 -2.86 9.75
C THR A 377 6.44 -4.01 9.39
N THR A 378 5.93 -5.22 9.58
CA THR A 378 6.67 -6.47 9.41
C THR A 378 5.94 -7.37 8.43
N GLN A 379 6.70 -7.95 7.51
CA GLN A 379 6.27 -8.99 6.59
C GLN A 379 7.19 -10.20 6.72
N ARG A 380 6.62 -11.37 6.98
CA ARG A 380 7.38 -12.62 7.08
C ARG A 380 7.56 -13.25 5.71
N LYS A 381 8.65 -13.99 5.53
CA LYS A 381 8.90 -14.76 4.32
C LYS A 381 7.77 -15.77 4.08
N HIS A 382 7.30 -15.88 2.85
CA HIS A 382 6.18 -16.77 2.50
C HIS A 382 6.64 -18.16 2.04
N HIS A 383 7.86 -18.26 1.50
CA HIS A 383 8.41 -19.49 0.96
C HIS A 383 9.82 -19.75 1.49
N ARG A 384 10.07 -20.96 1.99
CA ARG A 384 11.42 -21.38 2.40
C ARG A 384 12.32 -21.46 1.19
N TRP A 385 13.56 -21.01 1.35
CA TRP A 385 14.58 -21.24 0.33
C TRP A 385 14.93 -22.73 0.28
N GLN A 386 14.93 -23.29 -0.93
CA GLN A 386 15.37 -24.66 -1.19
C GLN A 386 16.69 -24.63 -1.95
N LEU A 387 17.75 -25.17 -1.35
CA LEU A 387 19.03 -25.42 -2.00
C LEU A 387 18.99 -26.76 -2.74
N ASN A 388 19.33 -26.73 -4.02
CA ASN A 388 19.57 -27.91 -4.86
C ASN A 388 21.07 -28.17 -5.06
N THR A 389 21.41 -29.30 -5.69
CA THR A 389 22.80 -29.68 -6.01
C THR A 389 23.60 -28.56 -6.66
N SER A 390 23.04 -27.94 -7.71
CA SER A 390 23.72 -26.86 -8.45
C SER A 390 23.99 -25.62 -7.57
N GLN A 391 23.06 -25.26 -6.67
CA GLN A 391 23.27 -24.15 -5.75
C GLN A 391 24.26 -24.50 -4.63
N ILE A 392 24.26 -25.73 -4.14
CA ILE A 392 25.23 -26.20 -3.13
C ILE A 392 26.65 -26.11 -3.71
N GLU A 393 26.85 -26.58 -4.94
CA GLU A 393 28.13 -26.48 -5.66
C GLU A 393 28.50 -25.03 -5.97
N GLN A 394 27.55 -24.25 -6.49
CA GLN A 394 27.75 -22.84 -6.81
C GLN A 394 28.15 -22.01 -5.58
N TYR A 395 27.62 -22.33 -4.40
CA TYR A 395 27.95 -21.64 -3.15
C TYR A 395 29.06 -22.33 -2.36
N GLN A 396 29.69 -23.37 -2.90
CA GLN A 396 30.76 -24.14 -2.25
C GLN A 396 30.37 -24.64 -0.84
N LEU A 397 29.17 -25.22 -0.74
CA LEU A 397 28.59 -25.72 0.51
C LEU A 397 28.71 -27.24 0.66
N GLU A 398 29.38 -27.95 -0.26
CA GLU A 398 29.47 -29.43 -0.29
C GLU A 398 30.17 -30.01 0.95
N SER A 399 31.03 -29.21 1.58
CA SER A 399 31.70 -29.58 2.84
C SER A 399 30.75 -29.61 4.05
N HIS A 400 29.56 -29.01 3.92
CA HIS A 400 28.58 -28.84 5.00
C HIS A 400 27.21 -29.45 4.65
N LEU A 401 26.79 -29.40 3.38
CA LEU A 401 25.50 -29.87 2.90
C LEU A 401 25.71 -30.98 1.86
N ASP A 402 25.08 -32.15 2.08
CA ASP A 402 25.13 -33.27 1.14
C ASP A 402 24.43 -32.91 -0.18
N VAL A 403 25.20 -32.91 -1.27
CA VAL A 403 24.77 -32.59 -2.64
C VAL A 403 23.67 -33.51 -3.18
N ASN A 404 23.50 -34.70 -2.61
CA ASN A 404 22.48 -35.68 -3.03
C ASN A 404 21.14 -35.50 -2.31
N ARG A 405 21.01 -34.45 -1.48
CA ARG A 405 19.81 -34.16 -0.69
C ARG A 405 19.23 -32.81 -1.06
N LEU A 406 17.93 -32.66 -0.80
CA LEU A 406 17.26 -31.36 -0.83
C LEU A 406 17.35 -30.72 0.56
N TRP A 407 17.78 -29.47 0.59
CA TRP A 407 18.00 -28.70 1.80
C TRP A 407 17.05 -27.51 1.84
N PHE A 408 16.17 -27.45 2.83
CA PHE A 408 15.27 -26.33 3.03
C PHE A 408 15.75 -25.45 4.18
N GLU A 409 15.56 -24.15 4.03
CA GLU A 409 15.78 -23.18 5.09
C GLU A 409 14.88 -23.49 6.28
N TYR A 410 15.46 -23.56 7.47
CA TYR A 410 14.77 -23.75 8.73
C TYR A 410 14.23 -22.41 9.26
N SER A 411 13.15 -21.92 8.65
CA SER A 411 12.49 -20.68 9.02
C SER A 411 10.97 -20.81 9.03
N SER A 412 10.34 -20.03 9.92
CA SER A 412 8.89 -19.98 10.09
C SER A 412 8.19 -19.34 8.91
N ILE A 413 7.19 -20.05 8.39
CA ILE A 413 6.26 -19.54 7.40
C ILE A 413 4.96 -19.15 8.11
N ALA A 414 4.52 -17.92 7.91
CA ALA A 414 3.30 -17.37 8.50
C ALA A 414 2.21 -17.15 7.44
N GLN A 415 1.06 -16.61 7.86
CA GLN A 415 0.05 -16.12 6.94
C GLN A 415 0.69 -15.19 5.91
N ARG A 416 0.43 -15.45 4.63
CA ARG A 416 0.98 -14.64 3.54
C ARG A 416 0.43 -13.23 3.64
N ARG A 417 1.33 -12.26 3.65
CA ARG A 417 1.02 -10.86 3.88
C ARG A 417 1.74 -10.02 2.84
N LEU A 418 1.03 -9.11 2.20
CA LEU A 418 1.61 -8.13 1.29
C LEU A 418 1.38 -6.74 1.86
N THR A 419 2.45 -6.08 2.31
CA THR A 419 2.36 -4.71 2.79
C THR A 419 2.61 -3.73 1.66
N ILE A 420 1.70 -2.76 1.50
CA ILE A 420 1.83 -1.61 0.61
C ILE A 420 2.03 -0.36 1.47
N LEU A 421 3.14 0.35 1.24
CA LEU A 421 3.37 1.68 1.77
C LEU A 421 3.11 2.73 0.69
N ALA A 422 2.05 3.52 0.86
CA ALA A 422 1.57 4.52 -0.10
C ALA A 422 1.45 5.91 0.58
N PRO A 423 2.56 6.65 0.76
CA PRO A 423 2.53 7.96 1.42
C PRO A 423 1.87 9.06 0.56
N ASN A 424 1.79 8.89 -0.75
CA ASN A 424 1.26 9.87 -1.69
C ASN A 424 0.78 9.20 -3.00
N GLY A 425 0.20 9.98 -3.92
CA GLY A 425 -0.35 9.45 -5.19
C GLY A 425 0.66 8.97 -6.24
N TRP A 426 1.96 9.18 -6.05
CA TRP A 426 2.99 8.79 -7.03
C TRP A 426 3.90 7.65 -6.53
N LEU A 427 3.87 7.33 -5.24
CA LEU A 427 4.65 6.28 -4.61
C LEU A 427 3.73 5.28 -3.91
N ALA A 428 3.71 4.05 -4.40
CA ALA A 428 3.22 2.88 -3.68
C ALA A 428 4.30 1.81 -3.73
N MET A 429 4.88 1.47 -2.58
CA MET A 429 5.99 0.53 -2.51
C MET A 429 5.67 -0.74 -1.74
N THR A 430 6.30 -1.83 -2.13
CA THR A 430 6.20 -3.13 -1.45
C THR A 430 7.53 -3.88 -1.46
N THR A 431 7.59 -5.00 -0.73
CA THR A 431 8.81 -5.81 -0.58
C THR A 431 8.51 -7.29 -0.74
N LEU A 432 9.47 -8.02 -1.30
CA LEU A 432 9.47 -9.49 -1.37
C LEU A 432 10.79 -10.02 -0.84
N ILE A 433 10.77 -11.24 -0.26
CA ILE A 433 11.95 -11.85 0.35
C ILE A 433 12.31 -13.12 -0.45
N CYS A 434 13.42 -13.04 -1.19
CA CYS A 434 14.05 -14.17 -1.88
C CYS A 434 13.08 -15.03 -2.68
N GLU A 435 12.81 -16.26 -2.22
CA GLU A 435 11.93 -17.23 -2.87
C GLU A 435 10.52 -16.67 -3.14
N ASP A 436 10.07 -15.65 -2.38
CA ASP A 436 8.80 -14.97 -2.62
C ASP A 436 8.75 -14.22 -3.96
N LEU A 437 9.90 -13.79 -4.51
CA LEU A 437 9.98 -13.26 -5.87
C LEU A 437 9.85 -14.38 -6.91
N ALA A 438 10.39 -15.57 -6.63
CA ALA A 438 10.35 -16.71 -7.55
C ALA A 438 8.99 -17.42 -7.57
N ARG A 439 8.25 -17.38 -6.46
CA ARG A 439 6.95 -18.04 -6.29
C ARG A 439 5.83 -17.04 -6.53
N GLN A 440 5.29 -17.08 -7.74
CA GLN A 440 4.28 -16.13 -8.19
C GLN A 440 2.94 -16.28 -7.47
N GLU A 441 2.50 -17.49 -7.14
CA GLU A 441 1.22 -17.69 -6.47
C GLU A 441 1.36 -17.69 -4.95
N PRO A 442 0.43 -17.06 -4.21
CA PRO A 442 -0.67 -16.19 -4.68
C PRO A 442 -0.28 -14.68 -4.83
N VAL A 443 0.91 -14.28 -4.35
CA VAL A 443 1.22 -12.86 -4.10
C VAL A 443 1.41 -12.04 -5.38
N SER A 444 1.96 -12.64 -6.44
CA SER A 444 2.20 -11.95 -7.71
C SER A 444 0.90 -11.50 -8.38
N GLU A 445 -0.20 -12.24 -8.25
CA GLU A 445 -1.49 -11.82 -8.81
C GLU A 445 -1.96 -10.52 -8.17
N VAL A 446 -1.81 -10.39 -6.85
CA VAL A 446 -2.16 -9.18 -6.10
C VAL A 446 -1.25 -8.01 -6.50
N ILE A 447 0.07 -8.25 -6.64
CA ILE A 447 1.01 -7.23 -7.12
C ILE A 447 0.67 -6.78 -8.54
N GLN A 448 0.32 -7.71 -9.44
CA GLN A 448 -0.11 -7.39 -10.81
C GLN A 448 -1.45 -6.66 -10.85
N GLY A 449 -2.33 -6.91 -9.87
CA GLY A 449 -3.58 -6.21 -9.67
C GLY A 449 -3.40 -4.76 -9.25
N ILE A 450 -2.61 -4.54 -8.20
CA ILE A 450 -2.34 -3.22 -7.63
C ILE A 450 -1.44 -2.40 -8.56
N GLY A 451 -0.37 -3.02 -9.06
CA GLY A 451 0.71 -2.38 -9.78
C GLY A 451 1.49 -1.34 -8.98
N PRO A 452 2.07 -1.69 -7.82
CA PRO A 452 2.88 -0.76 -7.04
C PRO A 452 3.97 -0.13 -7.90
N THR A 453 4.33 1.13 -7.64
CA THR A 453 5.32 1.84 -8.44
C THR A 453 6.74 1.31 -8.21
N LEU A 454 7.01 0.81 -6.99
CA LEU A 454 8.32 0.29 -6.60
C LEU A 454 8.21 -1.02 -5.80
N LEU A 455 8.98 -2.03 -6.19
CA LEU A 455 9.16 -3.28 -5.45
C LEU A 455 10.62 -3.49 -5.12
N MET A 456 10.92 -3.75 -3.85
CA MET A 456 12.26 -4.13 -3.40
C MET A 456 12.29 -5.61 -3.04
N ALA A 457 13.01 -6.39 -3.84
CA ALA A 457 13.27 -7.79 -3.57
C ALA A 457 14.57 -7.93 -2.75
N LEU A 458 14.41 -8.33 -1.50
CA LEU A 458 15.51 -8.55 -0.56
C LEU A 458 15.96 -10.00 -0.70
N LEU A 459 17.22 -10.23 -1.11
CA LEU A 459 17.69 -11.55 -1.50
C LEU A 459 18.92 -12.00 -0.72
N SER A 460 18.97 -13.29 -0.37
CA SER A 460 20.18 -14.02 0.01
C SER A 460 20.53 -14.98 -1.13
N ASP A 461 21.12 -14.45 -2.21
CA ASP A 461 21.43 -15.17 -3.45
C ASP A 461 22.79 -14.72 -4.02
N GLY A 462 23.31 -15.39 -5.04
CA GLY A 462 24.52 -14.94 -5.73
C GLY A 462 24.36 -13.62 -6.51
N PRO A 463 25.34 -13.24 -7.36
CA PRO A 463 25.34 -11.97 -8.08
C PRO A 463 24.05 -11.73 -8.88
N GLN A 464 23.55 -10.50 -8.90
CA GLN A 464 22.27 -10.15 -9.51
C GLN A 464 22.43 -9.90 -11.02
N LEU A 465 22.34 -10.96 -11.81
CA LEU A 465 22.64 -10.96 -13.25
C LEU A 465 21.38 -11.16 -14.11
N PRO A 466 21.35 -10.61 -15.35
CA PRO A 466 20.19 -10.69 -16.24
C PRO A 466 19.73 -12.12 -16.58
N ASN A 467 20.65 -13.09 -16.58
CA ASN A 467 20.40 -14.49 -16.90
C ASN A 467 20.00 -15.35 -15.69
N ARG A 468 19.95 -14.78 -14.48
CA ARG A 468 19.57 -15.51 -13.27
C ARG A 468 18.06 -15.42 -13.00
N TRP A 469 17.61 -16.28 -12.10
CA TRP A 469 16.20 -16.42 -11.75
C TRP A 469 15.60 -15.10 -11.25
N SER A 470 16.33 -14.33 -10.43
CA SER A 470 15.83 -13.07 -9.86
C SER A 470 15.45 -12.06 -10.95
N ALA A 471 16.31 -11.90 -11.97
CA ALA A 471 16.03 -11.07 -13.13
C ALA A 471 14.80 -11.54 -13.93
N ARG A 472 14.65 -12.86 -14.14
CA ARG A 472 13.50 -13.43 -14.84
C ARG A 472 12.17 -13.05 -14.18
N TYR A 473 12.08 -13.17 -12.86
CA TYR A 473 10.83 -12.87 -12.15
C TYR A 473 10.62 -11.38 -11.91
N ALA A 474 11.70 -10.61 -11.73
CA ALA A 474 11.63 -9.15 -11.73
C ALA A 474 11.05 -8.60 -13.05
N ASN A 475 11.46 -9.17 -14.19
CA ASN A 475 10.92 -8.78 -15.50
C ASN A 475 9.41 -9.00 -15.60
N ILE A 476 8.87 -10.06 -15.00
CA ILE A 476 7.42 -10.35 -15.09
C ILE A 476 6.61 -9.22 -14.45
N LEU A 477 7.00 -8.77 -13.26
CA LEU A 477 6.33 -7.67 -12.55
C LEU A 477 6.61 -6.31 -13.20
N ALA A 478 7.80 -6.16 -13.78
CA ALA A 478 8.17 -4.93 -14.46
C ALA A 478 7.55 -4.78 -15.85
N ASP A 479 7.20 -5.87 -16.54
CA ASP A 479 6.58 -5.79 -17.86
C ASP A 479 5.05 -5.78 -17.77
N ASP A 480 4.47 -6.46 -16.77
CA ASP A 480 3.05 -6.35 -16.38
C ASP A 480 2.95 -6.42 -14.83
N PRO A 481 2.56 -5.33 -14.15
CA PRO A 481 1.84 -4.16 -14.65
C PRO A 481 2.71 -2.92 -14.89
N GLY A 482 4.04 -3.05 -14.84
CA GLY A 482 4.95 -1.93 -15.00
C GLY A 482 5.63 -1.45 -13.72
N THR A 483 5.68 -2.31 -12.68
CA THR A 483 6.33 -2.03 -11.40
C THR A 483 7.85 -1.93 -11.56
N ALA A 484 8.49 -0.86 -11.06
CA ALA A 484 9.94 -0.84 -11.01
C ALA A 484 10.45 -1.80 -9.93
N VAL A 485 11.44 -2.64 -10.25
CA VAL A 485 11.95 -3.68 -9.36
C VAL A 485 13.43 -3.46 -9.07
N LEU A 486 13.79 -3.35 -7.79
CA LEU A 486 15.15 -3.46 -7.29
C LEU A 486 15.32 -4.83 -6.65
N SER A 487 16.19 -5.68 -7.19
CA SER A 487 16.68 -6.87 -6.47
C SER A 487 18.03 -6.58 -5.86
N LEU A 488 18.18 -6.80 -4.56
CA LEU A 488 19.42 -6.55 -3.81
C LEU A 488 19.81 -7.79 -3.03
N THR A 489 21.08 -8.20 -3.16
CA THR A 489 21.68 -9.24 -2.34
C THR A 489 22.90 -8.74 -1.57
N SER A 490 23.37 -9.55 -0.63
CA SER A 490 24.56 -9.23 0.16
C SER A 490 25.84 -9.49 -0.65
N SER A 491 26.87 -8.67 -0.44
CA SER A 491 28.17 -8.91 -1.09
C SER A 491 28.76 -10.25 -0.67
N GLY A 492 28.49 -10.67 0.57
CA GLY A 492 28.90 -11.98 1.06
C GLY A 492 28.34 -13.13 0.22
N MET A 493 27.03 -13.16 -0.03
CA MET A 493 26.43 -14.21 -0.87
C MET A 493 26.88 -14.11 -2.32
N ALA A 494 26.99 -12.89 -2.85
CA ALA A 494 27.43 -12.69 -4.22
C ALA A 494 28.88 -13.17 -4.44
N ASN A 495 29.78 -12.94 -3.48
CA ASN A 495 31.16 -13.44 -3.51
C ASN A 495 31.26 -14.97 -3.36
N ARG A 496 30.34 -15.60 -2.64
CA ARG A 496 30.33 -17.08 -2.50
C ARG A 496 29.97 -17.81 -3.80
N SER A 497 29.28 -17.14 -4.71
CA SER A 497 28.82 -17.74 -5.96
C SER A 497 29.98 -17.94 -6.94
N VAL A 498 30.47 -19.16 -7.08
CA VAL A 498 31.46 -19.49 -8.10
C VAL A 498 30.81 -19.80 -9.44
N ILE A 499 31.51 -19.44 -10.53
CA ILE A 499 31.09 -19.76 -11.90
C ILE A 499 31.48 -21.22 -12.16
N PRO A 500 30.57 -22.07 -12.70
CA PRO A 500 30.91 -23.44 -13.09
C PRO A 500 32.08 -23.46 -14.09
N PRO A 501 33.00 -24.43 -14.03
CA PRO A 501 34.21 -24.48 -14.87
C PRO A 501 33.94 -24.39 -16.38
N ASP A 502 32.78 -24.89 -16.82
CA ASP A 502 32.40 -24.98 -18.24
C ASP A 502 31.60 -23.77 -18.75
N ALA A 503 31.33 -22.77 -17.91
CA ALA A 503 30.55 -21.60 -18.27
C ALA A 503 31.42 -20.50 -18.91
N VAL A 504 30.96 -19.95 -20.04
CA VAL A 504 31.62 -18.80 -20.70
C VAL A 504 31.51 -17.58 -19.79
N VAL A 505 32.65 -17.09 -19.29
CA VAL A 505 32.72 -15.90 -18.44
C VAL A 505 32.54 -14.65 -19.29
N THR A 506 31.37 -14.00 -19.17
CA THR A 506 31.11 -12.71 -19.85
C THR A 506 31.05 -11.52 -18.89
N ASP A 507 30.88 -11.76 -17.58
CA ASP A 507 30.77 -10.73 -16.54
C ASP A 507 31.57 -11.17 -15.30
N THR A 508 32.63 -10.43 -14.94
CA THR A 508 33.55 -10.77 -13.83
C THR A 508 33.40 -9.88 -12.59
N GLY A 509 32.41 -8.98 -12.56
CA GLY A 509 32.21 -8.01 -11.47
C GLY A 509 31.25 -8.49 -10.38
N LEU A 510 31.46 -8.04 -9.14
CA LEU A 510 30.54 -8.21 -8.03
C LEU A 510 29.28 -7.37 -8.25
N VAL A 511 28.24 -7.97 -8.84
CA VAL A 511 26.95 -7.32 -9.07
C VAL A 511 26.02 -7.62 -7.90
N VAL A 512 25.91 -6.67 -6.97
CA VAL A 512 25.11 -6.82 -5.73
C VAL A 512 23.64 -6.52 -5.94
N GLY A 513 23.30 -5.80 -7.01
CA GLY A 513 21.92 -5.43 -7.30
C GLY A 513 21.58 -5.40 -8.78
N LEU A 514 20.28 -5.46 -9.06
CA LEU A 514 19.72 -5.30 -10.38
C LEU A 514 18.49 -4.41 -10.29
N TRP A 515 18.43 -3.45 -11.19
CA TRP A 515 17.27 -2.59 -11.37
C TRP A 515 16.57 -2.94 -12.68
N LYS A 516 15.25 -3.07 -12.67
CA LYS A 516 14.42 -3.19 -13.86
C LYS A 516 13.26 -2.21 -13.79
N ASP A 517 13.10 -1.41 -14.83
CA ASP A 517 11.91 -0.59 -15.05
C ASP A 517 11.41 -0.71 -16.51
N VAL A 518 10.26 -0.09 -16.81
CA VAL A 518 9.64 -0.14 -18.15
C VAL A 518 10.28 0.82 -19.15
N ILE A 519 11.05 1.82 -18.71
CA ILE A 519 11.58 2.91 -19.55
C ILE A 519 13.04 2.62 -19.94
N GLY A 520 13.92 2.53 -18.96
CA GLY A 520 15.36 2.30 -19.08
C GLY A 520 15.76 0.82 -19.10
N GLY A 521 14.79 -0.09 -18.91
CA GLY A 521 14.99 -1.54 -18.96
C GLY A 521 15.82 -2.06 -17.80
N LEU A 522 16.64 -3.08 -18.06
CA LEU A 522 17.42 -3.79 -17.04
C LEU A 522 18.81 -3.15 -16.88
N THR A 523 19.21 -2.86 -15.64
CA THR A 523 20.47 -2.21 -15.28
C THR A 523 21.16 -2.96 -14.15
N LYS A 524 22.41 -3.39 -14.38
CA LYS A 524 23.27 -4.02 -13.38
C LYS A 524 23.81 -2.96 -12.41
N LEU A 525 23.90 -3.31 -11.12
CA LEU A 525 24.44 -2.45 -10.08
C LEU A 525 25.71 -3.10 -9.48
N PRO A 526 26.89 -2.86 -10.09
CA PRO A 526 28.16 -3.41 -9.61
C PRO A 526 28.67 -2.65 -8.38
N LEU A 527 29.38 -3.35 -7.50
CA LEU A 527 30.07 -2.78 -6.35
C LEU A 527 31.52 -3.27 -6.32
N GLU A 528 32.46 -2.33 -6.25
CA GLU A 528 33.89 -2.62 -6.08
C GLU A 528 34.20 -3.00 -4.62
N GLU A 529 35.23 -3.83 -4.42
CA GLU A 529 35.60 -4.37 -3.11
C GLU A 529 35.90 -3.30 -2.05
N THR A 530 36.33 -2.10 -2.45
CA THR A 530 36.63 -1.00 -1.52
C THR A 530 35.38 -0.23 -1.07
N ASN A 531 34.24 -0.46 -1.72
CA ASN A 531 32.99 0.26 -1.46
C ASN A 531 32.02 -0.61 -0.66
N HIS A 532 31.10 0.06 0.02
CA HIS A 532 30.21 -0.52 1.03
C HIS A 532 28.73 -0.40 0.64
N ALA A 533 28.37 0.56 -0.20
CA ALA A 533 26.99 0.77 -0.60
C ALA A 533 26.89 1.40 -1.99
N LEU A 534 25.69 1.41 -2.55
CA LEU A 534 25.35 2.12 -3.78
C LEU A 534 24.33 3.20 -3.47
N PHE A 535 24.61 4.42 -3.92
CA PHE A 535 23.69 5.54 -3.89
C PHE A 535 23.20 5.82 -5.32
N PHE A 536 21.89 5.96 -5.51
CA PHE A 536 21.31 6.31 -6.79
C PHE A 536 19.95 6.99 -6.62
N THR A 537 19.54 7.74 -7.62
CA THR A 537 18.27 8.46 -7.68
C THR A 537 17.33 7.79 -8.67
N VAL A 538 16.07 7.64 -8.29
CA VAL A 538 14.98 7.22 -9.17
C VAL A 538 13.96 8.33 -9.24
N SER A 539 13.40 8.58 -10.41
CA SER A 539 12.45 9.67 -10.64
C SER A 539 11.14 9.12 -11.17
N SER A 540 10.05 9.71 -10.70
CA SER A 540 8.72 9.49 -11.27
C SER A 540 8.59 10.19 -12.61
N THR A 541 8.04 9.49 -13.59
CA THR A 541 7.53 10.05 -14.83
C THR A 541 6.08 9.65 -14.95
N PHE A 542 5.23 10.56 -15.41
CA PHE A 542 3.82 10.25 -15.60
C PHE A 542 3.53 9.84 -17.03
N LYS A 543 2.71 8.79 -17.18
CA LYS A 543 2.27 8.25 -18.47
C LYS A 543 0.76 8.17 -18.49
N ASN A 544 0.19 8.42 -19.67
CA ASN A 544 -1.22 8.16 -19.89
C ASN A 544 -1.42 6.67 -20.12
N GLU A 545 -2.31 6.07 -19.35
CA GLU A 545 -2.70 4.66 -19.47
C GLU A 545 -4.16 4.55 -19.87
N TYR A 546 -4.47 3.55 -20.69
CA TYR A 546 -5.82 3.35 -21.21
C TYR A 546 -6.44 2.06 -20.70
N THR A 547 -7.74 2.12 -20.43
CA THR A 547 -8.56 0.93 -20.18
C THR A 547 -8.99 0.26 -21.49
N LEU A 548 -9.52 -0.95 -21.38
CA LEU A 548 -10.00 -1.75 -22.50
C LEU A 548 -11.18 -1.11 -23.24
N ASP A 549 -11.94 -0.25 -22.56
CA ASP A 549 -13.02 0.57 -23.10
C ASP A 549 -12.56 1.99 -23.45
N GLY A 550 -11.25 2.21 -23.60
CA GLY A 550 -10.68 3.44 -24.16
C GLY A 550 -10.66 4.64 -23.23
N ARG A 551 -11.07 4.51 -21.95
CA ARG A 551 -10.89 5.59 -20.96
C ARG A 551 -9.40 5.82 -20.71
N SER A 552 -9.05 7.09 -20.61
CA SER A 552 -7.72 7.59 -20.34
C SER A 552 -7.64 7.91 -18.85
N ASP A 553 -6.53 7.55 -18.21
CA ASP A 553 -6.27 7.96 -16.82
C ASP A 553 -5.80 9.42 -16.72
N GLY A 554 -5.69 10.14 -17.84
CA GLY A 554 -5.32 11.55 -17.87
C GLY A 554 -3.82 11.80 -17.69
N GLY A 555 -2.99 10.75 -17.75
CA GLY A 555 -1.58 10.88 -17.47
C GLY A 555 -1.27 10.91 -15.98
N PHE A 556 -2.05 10.24 -15.14
CA PHE A 556 -1.81 10.16 -13.70
C PHE A 556 -0.99 8.92 -13.28
N ALA A 557 -0.79 7.93 -14.14
CA ALA A 557 0.04 6.76 -13.82
C ALA A 557 1.52 7.13 -13.64
N SER A 558 1.99 6.97 -12.41
CA SER A 558 3.39 7.16 -12.02
C SER A 558 4.25 5.96 -12.43
N VAL A 559 5.36 6.23 -13.12
CA VAL A 559 6.31 5.25 -13.65
C VAL A 559 7.72 5.64 -13.24
N PHE A 560 8.38 4.77 -12.47
CA PHE A 560 9.72 5.04 -11.96
C PHE A 560 10.78 4.71 -12.99
N GLN A 561 11.77 5.59 -13.09
CA GLN A 561 12.94 5.42 -13.93
C GLN A 561 14.20 5.64 -13.10
N LEU A 562 15.19 4.76 -13.26
CA LEU A 562 16.52 4.96 -12.70
C LEU A 562 17.29 6.03 -13.48
N ASP A 563 17.78 7.06 -12.78
CA ASP A 563 18.79 7.94 -13.34
C ASP A 563 20.15 7.23 -13.30
N LYS A 564 20.54 6.64 -14.42
CA LYS A 564 21.81 5.89 -14.53
C LYS A 564 23.04 6.76 -14.27
N ALA A 565 22.96 8.08 -14.48
CA ALA A 565 24.07 8.99 -14.21
C ALA A 565 24.24 9.30 -12.72
N SER A 566 23.21 9.05 -11.91
CA SER A 566 23.23 9.26 -10.46
C SER A 566 23.94 8.16 -9.67
N ILE A 567 24.20 7.00 -10.29
CA ILE A 567 24.75 5.82 -9.61
C ILE A 567 26.16 6.12 -9.10
N ARG A 568 26.35 6.00 -7.79
CA ARG A 568 27.61 6.22 -7.10
C ARG A 568 27.88 5.08 -6.14
N GLN A 569 29.12 4.63 -6.10
CA GLN A 569 29.59 3.71 -5.07
C GLN A 569 30.01 4.51 -3.84
N VAL A 570 29.70 4.00 -2.66
CA VAL A 570 29.89 4.70 -1.39
C VAL A 570 30.76 3.86 -0.48
N ALA A 571 31.92 4.38 -0.11
CA ALA A 571 32.75 3.82 0.95
C ALA A 571 32.33 4.39 2.32
N PHE A 572 32.40 3.55 3.35
CA PHE A 572 32.31 3.99 4.74
C PHE A 572 33.72 4.23 5.26
N ASP A 573 33.97 5.40 5.83
CA ASP A 573 35.32 5.77 6.26
C ASP A 573 35.86 4.81 7.34
N GLU A 574 37.16 4.50 7.29
CA GLU A 574 37.84 3.80 8.37
C GLU A 574 37.88 4.70 9.61
N TYR A 575 37.39 4.18 10.74
CA TYR A 575 37.49 4.90 12.01
C TYR A 575 38.95 4.89 12.48
N ALA A 576 39.55 6.07 12.67
CA ALA A 576 40.60 6.19 13.68
C ALA A 576 39.96 5.85 15.04
N SER A 577 40.52 4.85 15.71
CA SER A 577 40.06 4.32 16.99
C SER A 577 39.86 5.43 18.04
N ALA A 578 38.62 5.90 18.19
CA ALA A 578 38.19 6.62 19.38
C ALA A 578 37.55 5.61 20.35
N PRO A 579 37.67 5.81 21.68
CA PRO A 579 37.10 4.88 22.65
C PRO A 579 35.57 4.88 22.49
N LEU A 580 35.01 3.69 22.26
CA LEU A 580 33.57 3.46 22.37
C LEU A 580 33.23 3.61 23.86
N ASP A 581 32.42 4.61 24.21
CA ASP A 581 31.71 4.57 25.48
C ASP A 581 30.77 3.36 25.42
N THR A 582 31.10 2.33 26.20
CA THR A 582 30.26 1.15 26.38
C THR A 582 28.95 1.58 27.00
N ILE A 583 27.93 1.79 26.17
CA ILE A 583 26.55 1.89 26.62
C ILE A 583 26.19 0.52 27.18
N ASP A 584 25.90 0.46 28.48
CA ASP A 584 25.49 -0.75 29.18
C ASP A 584 24.09 -1.16 28.68
N LEU A 585 24.06 -2.09 27.72
CA LEU A 585 22.84 -2.63 27.09
C LEU A 585 22.15 -3.71 27.96
N ASN A 586 22.42 -3.76 29.27
CA ASN A 586 21.80 -4.71 30.21
C ASN A 586 20.51 -4.19 30.88
N SER A 587 19.94 -3.06 30.45
CA SER A 587 18.54 -2.82 30.77
C SER A 587 17.72 -3.91 30.07
N ASP A 588 17.10 -4.78 30.86
CA ASP A 588 16.04 -5.70 30.45
C ASP A 588 14.94 -4.88 29.77
N LEU A 589 15.11 -4.65 28.47
CA LEU A 589 14.13 -3.98 27.62
C LEU A 589 13.04 -5.01 27.39
N GLY A 590 11.93 -4.81 28.10
CA GLY A 590 10.72 -5.61 27.95
C GLY A 590 10.46 -5.83 26.47
N SER A 591 10.07 -7.05 26.12
CA SER A 591 9.57 -7.38 24.80
C SER A 591 8.51 -6.35 24.39
N HIS A 592 8.88 -5.37 23.56
CA HIS A 592 7.94 -4.44 22.94
C HIS A 592 7.13 -5.20 21.87
N GLU A 593 6.39 -6.22 22.31
CA GLU A 593 5.43 -6.94 21.47
C GLU A 593 4.15 -6.10 21.27
N ASP A 594 3.90 -5.02 22.04
CA ASP A 594 2.56 -4.38 22.08
C ASP A 594 2.46 -2.83 22.12
N ASP A 595 3.55 -2.06 22.13
CA ASP A 595 3.46 -0.59 22.26
C ASP A 595 3.36 0.12 20.90
N TRP A 596 2.51 1.16 20.84
CA TRP A 596 2.26 2.28 19.89
C TRP A 596 3.06 2.52 18.57
N TYR A 597 4.06 1.71 18.24
CA TYR A 597 5.00 1.85 17.12
C TYR A 597 4.53 1.16 15.82
N ASN A 598 3.25 0.80 15.73
CA ASN A 598 2.68 0.20 14.52
C ASN A 598 2.20 1.30 13.57
N ILE A 599 2.63 1.19 12.31
CA ILE A 599 2.28 2.16 11.27
C ILE A 599 0.76 2.25 11.01
N ARG A 600 -0.05 1.24 11.41
CA ARG A 600 -1.50 1.23 11.23
C ARG A 600 -2.19 2.42 11.90
N GLU A 601 -1.86 2.68 13.16
CA GLU A 601 -2.46 3.74 13.97
C GLU A 601 -2.10 5.10 13.37
N LEU A 602 -0.84 5.28 12.97
CA LEU A 602 -0.41 6.47 12.24
C LEU A 602 -1.16 6.64 10.91
N SER A 603 -1.29 5.58 10.12
CA SER A 603 -2.05 5.60 8.86
C SER A 603 -3.52 5.99 9.08
N ALA A 604 -4.18 5.42 10.10
CA ALA A 604 -5.56 5.76 10.45
C ALA A 604 -5.69 7.24 10.81
N LEU A 605 -4.74 7.75 11.60
CA LEU A 605 -4.67 9.16 11.96
C LEU A 605 -4.48 10.06 10.74
N GLN A 606 -3.59 9.69 9.81
CA GLN A 606 -3.37 10.48 8.59
C GLN A 606 -4.65 10.57 7.76
N PHE A 607 -5.33 9.44 7.48
CA PHE A 607 -6.56 9.46 6.70
C PHE A 607 -7.69 10.23 7.40
N ALA A 608 -7.78 10.14 8.73
CA ALA A 608 -8.77 10.91 9.49
C ALA A 608 -8.47 12.42 9.43
N VAL A 609 -7.21 12.82 9.62
CA VAL A 609 -6.78 14.22 9.55
C VAL A 609 -7.00 14.78 8.15
N ASP A 610 -6.60 14.05 7.11
CA ASP A 610 -6.79 14.45 5.71
C ASP A 610 -8.28 14.69 5.41
N GLY A 611 -9.14 13.73 5.79
CA GLY A 611 -10.59 13.86 5.65
C GLY A 611 -11.21 15.04 6.40
N LEU A 612 -10.76 15.29 7.64
CA LEU A 612 -11.23 16.41 8.44
C LEU A 612 -10.79 17.75 7.84
N LEU A 613 -9.54 17.87 7.40
CA LEU A 613 -9.05 19.08 6.72
C LEU A 613 -9.85 19.36 5.44
N ASP A 614 -10.24 18.32 4.72
CA ASP A 614 -11.09 18.45 3.54
C ASP A 614 -12.49 18.93 3.87
N ILE A 615 -13.14 18.34 4.88
CA ILE A 615 -14.49 18.72 5.32
C ILE A 615 -14.55 20.18 5.78
N TRP A 616 -13.52 20.64 6.50
CA TRP A 616 -13.48 21.96 7.11
C TRP A 616 -12.92 23.04 6.18
N GLY A 617 -12.04 22.69 5.23
CA GLY A 617 -11.48 23.61 4.25
C GLY A 617 -12.48 24.17 3.24
N ASP A 618 -13.61 23.49 3.00
CA ASP A 618 -14.61 23.95 2.03
C ASP A 618 -15.30 25.26 2.43
N ASN A 619 -15.42 26.20 1.49
CA ASN A 619 -15.97 27.53 1.73
C ASN A 619 -17.43 27.48 2.21
N PRO A 620 -17.77 28.01 3.40
CA PRO A 620 -19.14 28.00 3.92
C PRO A 620 -20.12 28.85 3.10
N LYS A 621 -19.65 29.68 2.15
CA LYS A 621 -20.49 30.43 1.19
C LYS A 621 -20.99 29.58 0.02
N LEU A 622 -20.60 28.30 -0.09
CA LEU A 622 -21.12 27.38 -1.09
C LEU A 622 -22.61 27.09 -0.84
N ASP A 623 -23.40 27.97 -1.44
CA ASP A 623 -24.76 27.89 -1.92
C ASP A 623 -25.75 26.99 -1.14
N LYS A 624 -26.59 27.65 -0.32
CA LYS A 624 -27.87 27.08 0.14
C LYS A 624 -28.74 26.56 -1.02
N ALA A 625 -28.48 26.98 -2.26
CA ALA A 625 -29.16 26.49 -3.45
C ALA A 625 -28.66 25.13 -3.98
N LYS A 626 -27.41 24.71 -3.70
CA LYS A 626 -26.85 23.41 -4.13
C LYS A 626 -27.11 22.28 -3.13
N TYR A 627 -27.26 22.61 -1.84
CA TYR A 627 -27.46 21.64 -0.76
C TYR A 627 -28.87 21.75 -0.19
N ASN A 628 -29.68 20.69 -0.33
CA ASN A 628 -31.00 20.56 0.31
C ASN A 628 -30.93 20.43 1.86
N SER A 629 -29.76 20.66 2.47
CA SER A 629 -29.43 20.46 3.88
C SER A 629 -28.66 21.64 4.47
N ASN A 630 -28.59 21.73 5.80
CA ASN A 630 -27.77 22.70 6.51
C ASN A 630 -26.28 22.28 6.39
N PRO A 631 -25.41 22.98 5.64
CA PRO A 631 -24.05 22.54 5.37
C PRO A 631 -23.21 22.37 6.64
N LEU A 632 -23.42 23.25 7.64
CA LEU A 632 -22.70 23.16 8.92
C LEU A 632 -23.10 21.91 9.70
N LYS A 633 -24.37 21.48 9.61
CA LYS A 633 -24.85 20.25 10.24
C LYS A 633 -24.19 19.03 9.59
N ASP A 634 -24.15 19.00 8.26
CA ASP A 634 -23.52 17.89 7.51
C ASP A 634 -22.02 17.78 7.81
N LYS A 635 -21.30 18.91 7.88
CA LYS A 635 -19.88 18.94 8.28
C LYS A 635 -19.67 18.35 9.68
N LYS A 636 -20.52 18.71 10.65
CA LYS A 636 -20.46 18.16 12.02
C LYS A 636 -20.72 16.66 12.05
N GLU A 637 -21.80 16.20 11.40
CA GLU A 637 -22.15 14.77 11.34
C GLU A 637 -21.03 13.94 10.65
N SER A 638 -20.37 14.52 9.65
CA SER A 638 -19.23 13.90 8.95
C SER A 638 -18.00 13.78 9.84
N ALA A 639 -17.65 14.85 10.56
CA ALA A 639 -16.55 14.84 11.50
C ALA A 639 -16.81 13.82 12.63
N GLU A 640 -18.03 13.80 13.18
CA GLU A 640 -18.45 12.82 14.18
C GLU A 640 -18.35 11.38 13.66
N LEU A 641 -18.73 11.12 12.40
CA LEU A 641 -18.57 9.81 11.77
C LEU A 641 -17.11 9.40 11.68
N ILE A 642 -16.22 10.27 11.17
CA ILE A 642 -14.77 9.98 11.07
C ILE A 642 -14.18 9.68 12.45
N LEU A 643 -14.50 10.49 13.46
CA LEU A 643 -14.04 10.28 14.83
C LEU A 643 -14.58 8.98 15.42
N THR A 644 -15.82 8.60 15.13
CA THR A 644 -16.42 7.31 15.55
C THR A 644 -15.68 6.13 14.93
N LEU A 645 -15.37 6.21 13.63
CA LEU A 645 -14.59 5.17 12.95
C LEU A 645 -13.17 5.06 13.50
N LEU A 646 -12.56 6.19 13.87
CA LEU A 646 -11.24 6.22 14.49
C LEU A 646 -11.25 5.62 15.91
N LYS A 647 -12.34 5.81 16.66
CA LYS A 647 -12.56 5.20 17.98
C LYS A 647 -12.69 3.67 17.89
N GLY A 648 -13.24 3.16 16.80
CA GLY A 648 -13.63 1.75 16.69
C GLY A 648 -14.79 1.37 17.62
N GLU A 649 -15.56 2.35 18.13
CA GLU A 649 -16.69 2.11 19.03
C GLU A 649 -17.94 1.66 18.26
N ASP A 650 -18.69 0.73 18.88
CA ASP A 650 -20.03 0.34 18.42
C ASP A 650 -21.02 1.46 18.80
N PRO A 651 -21.60 2.20 17.84
CA PRO A 651 -22.58 3.21 18.16
C PRO A 651 -23.77 2.52 18.84
N ALA A 652 -24.13 3.00 20.04
CA ALA A 652 -25.21 2.45 20.85
C ALA A 652 -26.40 2.00 19.98
N LYS A 653 -26.86 0.74 20.18
CA LYS A 653 -27.99 0.06 19.50
C LYS A 653 -29.13 1.02 19.11
N THR A 654 -28.99 1.71 17.99
CA THR A 654 -29.98 2.65 17.48
C THR A 654 -30.28 2.22 16.05
N PRO A 655 -31.49 1.73 15.75
CA PRO A 655 -31.79 1.19 14.44
C PRO A 655 -31.98 2.33 13.45
N SER A 656 -30.93 2.69 12.69
CA SER A 656 -31.11 3.39 11.43
C SER A 656 -29.93 3.16 10.46
N ARG A 657 -30.21 2.24 9.52
CA ARG A 657 -29.52 1.87 8.27
C ARG A 657 -28.38 0.85 8.38
N LYS A 658 -28.74 -0.39 8.00
CA LYS A 658 -27.87 -1.54 7.74
C LYS A 658 -26.52 -1.19 7.07
N PHE A 659 -26.49 -0.21 6.15
CA PHE A 659 -25.28 0.17 5.42
C PHE A 659 -24.18 0.81 6.28
N ARG A 660 -24.49 1.92 6.95
CA ARG A 660 -23.52 2.64 7.80
C ARG A 660 -23.05 1.74 8.93
N GLU A 661 -23.99 1.05 9.56
CA GLU A 661 -23.72 0.07 10.62
C GLU A 661 -22.76 -1.03 10.15
N ARG A 662 -22.91 -1.52 8.91
CA ARG A 662 -22.00 -2.51 8.32
C ARG A 662 -20.56 -2.02 8.20
N ILE A 663 -20.34 -0.78 7.75
CA ILE A 663 -18.98 -0.21 7.65
C ILE A 663 -18.37 -0.05 9.05
N ILE A 664 -19.14 0.52 9.98
CA ILE A 664 -18.67 0.70 11.36
C ILE A 664 -18.31 -0.64 11.99
N LEU A 665 -19.18 -1.65 11.86
CA LEU A 665 -18.95 -2.99 12.39
C LEU A 665 -17.66 -3.61 11.84
N ASN A 666 -17.40 -3.53 10.53
CA ASN A 666 -16.16 -4.05 9.94
C ASN A 666 -14.92 -3.37 10.55
N ILE A 667 -14.94 -2.05 10.73
CA ILE A 667 -13.81 -1.33 11.32
C ILE A 667 -13.67 -1.66 12.82
N THR A 668 -14.78 -1.71 13.55
CA THR A 668 -14.81 -2.07 14.98
C THR A 668 -14.29 -3.49 15.22
N GLU A 669 -14.73 -4.47 14.44
CA GLU A 669 -14.24 -5.85 14.53
C GLU A 669 -12.75 -5.94 14.17
N ALA A 670 -12.28 -5.16 13.19
CA ALA A 670 -10.85 -5.10 12.85
C ALA A 670 -9.97 -4.57 14.00
N TRP A 671 -10.53 -3.79 14.93
CA TRP A 671 -9.84 -3.31 16.13
C TRP A 671 -9.97 -4.27 17.31
N LYS A 672 -11.14 -4.91 17.46
CA LYS A 672 -11.43 -5.82 18.57
C LYS A 672 -10.82 -7.21 18.39
N ASP A 673 -11.10 -7.83 17.24
CA ASP A 673 -10.65 -9.17 16.90
C ASP A 673 -10.39 -9.26 15.38
N PRO A 674 -9.20 -8.83 14.92
CA PRO A 674 -8.84 -8.89 13.51
C PRO A 674 -8.94 -10.31 12.92
N ALA A 675 -8.84 -11.37 13.73
CA ALA A 675 -8.93 -12.74 13.23
C ALA A 675 -10.32 -13.07 12.68
N LEU A 676 -11.39 -12.44 13.20
CA LEU A 676 -12.75 -12.60 12.67
C LEU A 676 -12.89 -12.08 11.23
N LEU A 677 -12.00 -11.18 10.81
CA LEU A 677 -11.94 -10.65 9.44
C LEU A 677 -10.84 -11.29 8.59
N GLY A 678 -10.20 -12.35 9.09
CA GLY A 678 -9.07 -13.00 8.42
C GLY A 678 -7.82 -12.11 8.38
N ILE A 679 -7.60 -11.28 9.41
CA ILE A 679 -6.45 -10.38 9.56
C ILE A 679 -5.57 -10.93 10.69
N GLY A 680 -4.24 -10.88 10.52
CA GLY A 680 -3.28 -11.39 11.50
C GLY A 680 -3.26 -10.58 12.80
N ALA A 681 -2.85 -11.23 13.90
CA ALA A 681 -2.88 -10.70 15.27
C ALA A 681 -2.11 -9.38 15.52
N SER A 682 -1.27 -8.91 14.59
CA SER A 682 -0.61 -7.59 14.67
C SER A 682 -1.58 -6.39 14.64
N ALA A 683 -2.88 -6.65 14.65
CA ALA A 683 -3.98 -5.69 14.59
C ALA A 683 -4.81 -5.61 15.88
N GLY A 684 -4.58 -6.45 16.89
CA GLY A 684 -5.41 -6.49 18.10
C GLY A 684 -4.70 -5.84 19.29
N ILE A 685 -5.21 -4.70 19.77
CA ILE A 685 -5.34 -4.27 21.17
C ILE A 685 -6.07 -2.92 21.14
N ASP A 686 -7.18 -2.86 21.88
CA ASP A 686 -8.06 -1.73 22.19
C ASP A 686 -7.73 -0.39 21.48
N SER A 687 -8.44 -0.13 20.37
CA SER A 687 -8.36 1.12 19.61
C SER A 687 -8.62 2.35 20.47
N LEU A 688 -9.42 2.24 21.52
CA LEU A 688 -9.71 3.38 22.40
C LEU A 688 -8.49 3.74 23.25
N THR A 689 -7.81 2.72 23.78
CA THR A 689 -6.56 2.90 24.52
C THR A 689 -5.48 3.48 23.59
N LYS A 690 -5.41 3.01 22.34
CA LYS A 690 -4.40 3.47 21.39
C LYS A 690 -4.71 4.84 20.77
N MET A 691 -5.93 5.10 20.31
CA MET A 691 -6.28 6.33 19.58
C MET A 691 -6.89 7.43 20.46
N GLY A 692 -7.30 7.11 21.70
CA GLY A 692 -7.99 8.03 22.60
C GLY A 692 -7.30 9.39 22.79
N PRO A 693 -5.96 9.46 23.01
CA PRO A 693 -5.25 10.72 23.10
C PRO A 693 -5.35 11.57 21.83
N ALA A 694 -5.16 10.95 20.65
CA ALA A 694 -5.24 11.62 19.36
C ALA A 694 -6.65 12.16 19.09
N ILE A 695 -7.67 11.35 19.37
CA ILE A 695 -9.07 11.73 19.23
C ILE A 695 -9.41 12.95 20.10
N LYS A 696 -8.97 12.98 21.37
CA LYS A 696 -9.20 14.14 22.24
C LYS A 696 -8.57 15.42 21.71
N ILE A 697 -7.42 15.32 21.02
CA ILE A 697 -6.77 16.48 20.39
C ILE A 697 -7.59 16.92 19.17
N LEU A 698 -7.99 15.99 18.31
CA LEU A 698 -8.85 16.28 17.16
C LEU A 698 -10.18 16.92 17.59
N GLU A 699 -10.86 16.36 18.61
CA GLU A 699 -12.09 16.91 19.18
C GLU A 699 -11.88 18.35 19.70
N LYS A 700 -10.75 18.64 20.36
CA LYS A 700 -10.42 20.00 20.81
C LYS A 700 -10.21 20.97 19.65
N ILE A 701 -9.53 20.55 18.59
CA ILE A 701 -9.29 21.38 17.40
C ILE A 701 -10.61 21.63 16.67
N ILE A 702 -11.36 20.56 16.40
CA ILE A 702 -12.66 20.61 15.71
C ILE A 702 -13.68 21.47 16.50
N ALA A 703 -13.77 21.31 17.83
CA ALA A 703 -14.73 22.04 18.66
C ALA A 703 -14.51 23.56 18.64
N ILE A 704 -13.27 24.01 18.51
CA ILE A 704 -12.92 25.44 18.50
C ILE A 704 -13.29 26.09 17.16
N ASP A 705 -13.17 25.35 16.05
CA ASP A 705 -13.43 25.83 14.70
C ASP A 705 -14.91 25.71 14.27
N ILE A 706 -15.67 24.86 14.98
CA ILE A 706 -17.11 24.63 14.77
C ILE A 706 -17.96 25.91 14.99
N ASP A 707 -17.57 26.78 15.92
CA ASP A 707 -18.40 27.91 16.36
C ASP A 707 -18.13 29.22 15.60
N LYS A 708 -17.07 29.29 14.79
CA LYS A 708 -16.71 30.46 13.97
C LYS A 708 -16.25 30.04 12.57
N PRO A 709 -17.15 29.95 11.58
CA PRO A 709 -16.77 29.53 10.23
C PRO A 709 -15.74 30.50 9.61
N PHE A 710 -14.68 29.94 9.04
CA PHE A 710 -13.67 30.70 8.31
C PHE A 710 -14.20 31.20 6.96
N ASN A 711 -13.69 32.34 6.48
CA ASN A 711 -14.10 32.91 5.20
C ASN A 711 -13.56 32.13 3.99
N ASP A 712 -12.44 31.44 4.15
CA ASP A 712 -11.74 30.65 3.13
C ASP A 712 -10.81 29.59 3.76
N ALA A 713 -10.36 28.63 2.94
CA ALA A 713 -9.47 27.54 3.35
C ALA A 713 -8.12 28.04 3.88
N ALA A 714 -7.53 29.06 3.24
CA ALA A 714 -6.24 29.59 3.66
C ALA A 714 -6.29 30.16 5.09
N SER A 715 -7.37 30.84 5.45
CA SER A 715 -7.61 31.37 6.80
C SER A 715 -7.72 30.25 7.85
N LEU A 716 -8.41 29.16 7.51
CA LEU A 716 -8.46 27.95 8.35
C LEU A 716 -7.05 27.38 8.53
N TYR A 717 -6.27 27.26 7.46
CA TYR A 717 -4.95 26.64 7.51
C TYR A 717 -4.00 27.44 8.42
N ILE A 718 -4.01 28.77 8.32
CA ILE A 718 -3.23 29.65 9.20
C ILE A 718 -3.65 29.47 10.66
N ASN A 719 -4.96 29.40 10.93
CA ASN A 719 -5.46 29.21 12.28
C ASN A 719 -5.00 27.87 12.86
N LEU A 720 -5.13 26.78 12.09
CA LEU A 720 -4.69 25.45 12.49
C LEU A 720 -3.18 25.41 12.76
N VAL A 721 -2.35 26.05 11.94
CA VAL A 721 -0.90 26.15 12.17
C VAL A 721 -0.59 26.86 13.49
N ASN A 722 -1.19 28.03 13.72
CA ASN A 722 -1.02 28.79 14.96
C ASN A 722 -1.48 27.97 16.17
N ARG A 723 -2.60 27.28 16.05
CA ARG A 723 -3.15 26.49 17.15
C ARG A 723 -2.29 25.27 17.48
N CYS A 724 -1.79 24.58 16.46
CA CYS A 724 -0.83 23.50 16.65
C CYS A 724 0.43 24.02 17.37
N LYS A 725 0.96 25.18 16.95
CA LYS A 725 2.10 25.82 17.62
C LYS A 725 1.83 26.13 19.09
N GLU A 726 0.70 26.73 19.42
CA GLU A 726 0.29 27.00 20.80
C GLU A 726 0.21 25.71 21.63
N MET A 727 -0.48 24.69 21.11
CA MET A 727 -0.67 23.42 21.82
C MET A 727 0.64 22.65 22.00
N LEU A 728 1.55 22.66 21.02
CA LEU A 728 2.88 22.06 21.13
C LEU A 728 3.70 22.73 22.24
N ASN A 729 3.62 24.07 22.35
CA ASN A 729 4.29 24.82 23.42
C ASN A 729 3.69 24.51 24.80
N ASP A 730 2.36 24.48 24.91
CA ASP A 730 1.65 24.16 26.17
C ASP A 730 1.95 22.74 26.67
N GLN A 731 2.11 21.79 25.74
CA GLN A 731 2.43 20.40 26.05
C GLN A 731 3.90 20.18 26.43
N LYS A 732 4.75 21.22 26.39
CA LYS A 732 6.21 21.12 26.52
C LYS A 732 6.81 20.07 25.57
N ARG A 733 6.17 19.84 24.42
CA ARG A 733 6.57 18.87 23.39
C ARG A 733 6.64 17.43 23.90
N ASN A 734 5.49 16.92 24.32
CA ASN A 734 5.35 15.52 24.69
C ASN A 734 5.00 14.68 23.45
N LEU A 735 5.84 13.69 23.13
CA LEU A 735 5.76 12.78 21.98
C LEU A 735 4.34 12.36 21.57
N THR A 736 3.49 11.91 22.49
CA THR A 736 2.14 11.42 22.16
C THR A 736 1.17 12.54 21.75
N GLY A 737 1.27 13.71 22.39
CA GLY A 737 0.44 14.87 22.05
C GLY A 737 0.90 15.54 20.76
N ASP A 738 2.21 15.51 20.53
CA ASP A 738 2.84 16.09 19.36
C ASP A 738 2.44 15.35 18.08
N GLN A 739 2.34 14.01 18.08
CA GLN A 739 2.02 13.23 16.86
C GLN A 739 0.75 13.68 16.12
N THR A 740 -0.32 14.00 16.84
CA THR A 740 -1.57 14.45 16.22
C THR A 740 -1.42 15.84 15.63
N LEU A 741 -0.79 16.76 16.36
CA LEU A 741 -0.52 18.12 15.92
C LEU A 741 0.44 18.13 14.72
N MET A 742 1.49 17.32 14.77
CA MET A 742 2.44 17.12 13.67
C MET A 742 1.75 16.50 12.45
N SER A 743 0.78 15.61 12.63
CA SER A 743 0.03 15.02 11.51
C SER A 743 -0.77 16.10 10.78
N ILE A 744 -1.42 16.99 11.52
CA ILE A 744 -2.13 18.15 10.96
C ILE A 744 -1.15 19.03 10.19
N LEU A 745 -0.03 19.41 10.82
CA LEU A 745 0.98 20.27 10.19
C LEU A 745 1.56 19.67 8.90
N TYR A 746 1.89 18.38 8.87
CA TYR A 746 2.41 17.71 7.68
C TYR A 746 1.37 17.62 6.54
N ASN A 747 0.11 17.30 6.85
CA ASN A 747 -0.94 17.28 5.84
C ASN A 747 -1.17 18.68 5.26
N LEU A 748 -1.19 19.72 6.11
CA LEU A 748 -1.27 21.11 5.67
C LEU A 748 -0.08 21.49 4.78
N TYR A 749 1.14 21.13 5.18
CA TYR A 749 2.35 21.38 4.38
C TYR A 749 2.21 20.75 3.00
N ASN A 750 1.85 19.48 2.92
CA ASN A 750 1.72 18.77 1.65
C ASN A 750 0.63 19.34 0.76
N ARG A 751 -0.53 19.70 1.32
CA ARG A 751 -1.61 20.37 0.58
C ARG A 751 -1.16 21.70 -0.01
N VAL A 752 -0.46 22.52 0.79
CA VAL A 752 0.11 23.79 0.34
C VAL A 752 1.26 23.58 -0.65
N SER A 753 1.97 22.45 -0.56
CA SER A 753 3.05 22.09 -1.49
C SER A 753 2.59 21.59 -2.84
N ASN A 754 1.50 20.83 -2.85
CA ASN A 754 0.88 20.33 -4.07
C ASN A 754 -0.01 21.40 -4.72
N TRP A 755 -0.36 22.47 -4.00
CA TRP A 755 -1.06 23.62 -4.58
C TRP A 755 -0.20 24.31 -5.64
N GLN A 756 -0.71 24.36 -6.87
CA GLN A 756 -0.12 25.07 -7.99
C GLN A 756 -1.06 26.17 -8.49
N THR A 757 -0.53 27.35 -8.81
CA THR A 757 -1.30 28.48 -9.32
C THR A 757 -1.71 28.36 -10.80
N SER A 758 -1.28 27.29 -11.51
CA SER A 758 -1.27 27.28 -12.98
C SER A 758 -1.59 25.94 -13.67
N ARG A 759 -1.99 24.90 -12.94
CA ARG A 759 -2.53 23.68 -13.58
C ARG A 759 -4.04 23.81 -13.73
N ASP A 760 -4.56 23.49 -14.91
CA ASP A 760 -6.00 23.35 -15.20
C ASP A 760 -6.65 22.15 -14.46
N ASP A 761 -5.97 21.55 -13.47
CA ASP A 761 -6.39 20.35 -12.74
C ASP A 761 -7.34 20.63 -11.56
N GLY A 762 -7.76 21.89 -11.39
CA GLY A 762 -8.81 22.27 -10.43
C GLY A 762 -8.38 22.25 -8.96
N PHE A 763 -7.12 21.92 -8.62
CA PHE A 763 -6.65 21.94 -7.23
C PHE A 763 -6.29 23.35 -6.76
N GLU A 764 -7.31 24.19 -6.64
CA GLU A 764 -7.15 25.50 -6.02
C GLU A 764 -7.46 25.42 -4.51
N ILE A 765 -6.75 26.18 -3.69
CA ILE A 765 -7.09 26.38 -2.27
C ILE A 765 -7.66 27.79 -2.13
N SER A 766 -8.92 27.90 -1.70
CA SER A 766 -9.61 29.21 -1.60
C SER A 766 -8.83 30.16 -0.68
N GLY A 767 -8.58 31.39 -1.16
CA GLY A 767 -7.87 32.43 -0.41
C GLY A 767 -6.34 32.25 -0.36
N LEU A 768 -5.79 31.17 -0.95
CA LEU A 768 -4.35 30.93 -0.94
C LEU A 768 -3.66 31.71 -2.06
N THR A 769 -2.62 32.46 -1.73
CA THR A 769 -1.74 33.16 -2.68
C THR A 769 -0.34 32.57 -2.59
N GLU A 770 0.52 32.78 -3.60
CA GLU A 770 1.90 32.27 -3.59
C GLU A 770 2.69 32.77 -2.37
N SER A 771 2.52 34.04 -1.99
CA SER A 771 3.13 34.62 -0.80
C SER A 771 2.64 33.94 0.48
N LEU A 772 1.34 33.70 0.58
CA LEU A 772 0.73 33.06 1.74
C LEU A 772 1.11 31.58 1.86
N ALA A 773 1.16 30.87 0.73
CA ALA A 773 1.63 29.49 0.66
C ALA A 773 3.08 29.38 1.15
N LYS A 774 3.96 30.28 0.69
CA LYS A 774 5.35 30.35 1.19
C LYS A 774 5.41 30.64 2.69
N GLY A 775 4.59 31.57 3.18
CA GLY A 775 4.51 31.90 4.61
C GLY A 775 4.06 30.73 5.47
N ILE A 776 2.98 30.02 5.07
CA ILE A 776 2.48 28.83 5.77
C ILE A 776 3.53 27.72 5.79
N LYS A 777 4.17 27.43 4.65
CA LYS A 777 5.23 26.41 4.58
C LYS A 777 6.41 26.75 5.48
N GLN A 778 6.85 28.01 5.48
CA GLN A 778 7.97 28.44 6.30
C GLN A 778 7.63 28.30 7.79
N GLU A 779 6.45 28.74 8.20
CA GLU A 779 6.00 28.62 9.60
C GLU A 779 5.90 27.14 10.04
N ILE A 780 5.35 26.27 9.18
CA ILE A 780 5.29 24.83 9.47
C ILE A 780 6.70 24.25 9.57
N ASN A 781 7.60 24.57 8.64
CA ASN A 781 9.00 24.11 8.71
C ASN A 781 9.69 24.57 10.00
N ASP A 782 9.50 25.82 10.40
CA ASP A 782 10.07 26.37 11.63
C ASP A 782 9.52 25.62 12.86
N ILE A 783 8.25 25.24 12.87
CA ILE A 783 7.65 24.42 13.93
C ILE A 783 8.23 22.99 13.92
N ILE A 784 8.39 22.37 12.75
CA ILE A 784 8.87 20.98 12.62
C ILE A 784 10.35 20.86 13.03
N LEU A 785 11.17 21.85 12.68
CA LEU A 785 12.60 21.87 13.01
C LEU A 785 12.88 22.16 14.49
N LEU A 786 11.94 22.85 15.14
CA LEU A 786 12.05 23.23 16.54
C LEU A 786 11.77 22.03 17.43
#